data_AF-A0A2N0U218-F1
#
_entry.id   AF-A0A2N0U218-F1
#
_cell.length_a   1.000
_cell.length_b   1.000
_cell.length_c   1.000
_cell.angle_alpha   90.00
_cell.angle_beta   90.00
_cell.angle_gamma   90.00
#
_symmetry.space_group_name_H-M   'P 1'
#
loop_
_entity.id
_entity.type
_entity.pdbx_description
1 polymer ?
#
loop_
_entity_poly.entity_id
_entity_poly.type
_entity_poly.pdbx_seq_one_letter_code
_entity_poly.pdbx_strand_id
1 'polypeptide(L)'
;MKKLLLLIFLLAAFPGISQEQEDLKVGLVLSGGGAKGLAHIGALKVIEEAGIRIDYIGGSSMGAIIGGLYASGYTAHQLDSIFHETNFNILIQDNIPRSAKSFYEKEDAEKYALSLPFDDFKIGLPSGLSRGQNIYNLMSQLTMHLGNVDDFSELPIPFFCVAADIETGEEVILDEGSFAQAVSASGAIPSIFSPVNLDGRLLTDGGVANNYPVEELRKRGAEVIIGVDVQDSLVDKEDLRSVFDILTQISNFRTISDMKEKIPKTDIYINPDISPFSVLSFEKGAAIIDSGRVATLKRKDELKKLAERQTGSREKVKISTIDTLQISTLTLEGNNTYPRSYIMGKLRLNYFTDFTLQDLSEGINNLSASGNFNRVNYRLIPNNNDGLYTLAMKMEESENKSFLRLGLHYDELYKIGALINYTRKSLLFSNDVASLDIVVGDQFRYNFDYYIDKGFYWSIGLKSRYNKFEHPVSFDFARENAELEDIGINKIDVDYRDFTNQVYAETLFKQVFSFGLGAEHKYLRIASETLGDPNGGIDENTLFENSHFYSTFGYLKYDSYDNKYFPSRGVYFDGDFHVYLFSSDYNNDFAEFSIAKGTLGYAFSPFNRFSTRIVTEAGFRIGSAGVNTLDFFLGGYGNNLINNFVPFYGYDFISLSGDSYIKGLLEFDYEIFRKNHVILGANIANVGNNLYSSGEWFSLPDFTGYALGYGIDTFMGPLELKYTYSPEVKASQWFFSLGFWF
;
A
#
# COMPACT_ATOMS: atom_id res chain seq x y z
N MET A 1 -43.81 2.59 86.27
CA MET A 1 -43.45 3.48 85.15
C MET A 1 -42.01 3.28 84.63
N LYS A 2 -40.99 3.04 85.46
CA LYS A 2 -39.60 2.80 84.97
C LYS A 2 -39.37 1.52 84.14
N LYS A 3 -40.16 0.45 84.35
CA LYS A 3 -40.04 -0.79 83.55
C LYS A 3 -40.70 -0.71 82.16
N LEU A 4 -41.64 0.21 81.95
CA LEU A 4 -42.30 0.39 80.64
C LEU A 4 -41.45 1.25 79.69
N LEU A 5 -40.72 2.23 80.23
CA LEU A 5 -39.77 3.06 79.47
C LEU A 5 -38.55 2.26 78.99
N LEU A 6 -38.09 1.26 79.76
CA LEU A 6 -36.99 0.39 79.33
C LEU A 6 -37.38 -0.55 78.18
N LEU A 7 -38.64 -0.99 78.14
CA LEU A 7 -39.15 -1.85 77.07
C LEU A 7 -39.34 -1.07 75.75
N ILE A 8 -39.73 0.20 75.83
CA ILE A 8 -39.87 1.09 74.66
C ILE A 8 -38.49 1.49 74.11
N PHE A 9 -37.47 1.64 74.96
CA PHE A 9 -36.10 1.93 74.51
C PHE A 9 -35.41 0.73 73.86
N LEU A 10 -35.75 -0.51 74.26
CA LEU A 10 -35.25 -1.75 73.64
C LEU A 10 -35.94 -2.09 72.31
N LEU A 11 -37.18 -1.64 72.09
CA LEU A 11 -37.87 -1.78 70.80
C LEU A 11 -37.46 -0.72 69.76
N ALA A 12 -36.85 0.40 70.20
CA ALA A 12 -36.29 1.43 69.32
C ALA A 12 -34.83 1.17 68.90
N ALA A 13 -34.22 0.07 69.39
CA ALA A 13 -32.85 -0.33 69.12
C ALA A 13 -32.76 -1.53 68.16
N PHE A 14 -33.77 -1.75 67.31
CA PHE A 14 -33.53 -2.48 66.07
C PHE A 14 -32.77 -1.52 65.14
N PRO A 15 -31.49 -1.76 64.82
CA PRO A 15 -30.97 -1.17 63.60
C PRO A 15 -31.89 -1.68 62.50
N GLY A 16 -32.50 -0.76 61.76
CA GLY A 16 -33.03 -1.12 60.45
C GLY A 16 -31.87 -1.79 59.73
N ILE A 17 -31.96 -3.10 59.56
CA ILE A 17 -31.18 -3.79 58.54
C ILE A 17 -31.72 -3.17 57.26
N SER A 18 -31.11 -2.05 56.85
CA SER A 18 -31.10 -1.69 55.45
C SER A 18 -30.55 -2.96 54.80
N GLN A 19 -31.37 -3.63 53.99
CA GLN A 19 -30.82 -4.58 53.04
C GLN A 19 -29.75 -3.78 52.31
N GLU A 20 -28.49 -4.09 52.57
CA GLU A 20 -27.40 -3.74 51.66
C GLU A 20 -27.86 -4.36 50.35
N GLN A 21 -28.39 -3.52 49.46
CA GLN A 21 -28.83 -3.95 48.15
C GLN A 21 -27.55 -4.42 47.46
N GLU A 22 -27.38 -5.73 47.34
CA GLU A 22 -26.20 -6.36 46.76
C GLU A 22 -25.88 -5.69 45.43
N ASP A 23 -24.68 -5.10 45.36
CA ASP A 23 -24.21 -4.37 44.18
C ASP A 23 -23.95 -5.36 43.05
N LEU A 24 -24.90 -5.47 42.12
CA LEU A 24 -24.87 -6.48 41.07
C LEU A 24 -23.74 -6.23 40.08
N LYS A 25 -22.97 -7.29 39.83
CA LYS A 25 -21.94 -7.30 38.81
C LYS A 25 -22.50 -7.62 37.43
N VAL A 26 -22.36 -6.69 36.50
CA VAL A 26 -22.85 -6.80 35.12
C VAL A 26 -21.70 -7.12 34.17
N GLY A 27 -21.81 -8.24 33.47
CA GLY A 27 -20.97 -8.60 32.35
C GLY A 27 -21.57 -8.16 31.01
N LEU A 28 -20.73 -7.77 30.05
CA LEU A 28 -21.11 -7.48 28.67
C LEU A 28 -20.38 -8.42 27.72
N VAL A 29 -21.13 -9.22 26.95
CA VAL A 29 -20.58 -10.07 25.87
C VAL A 29 -20.89 -9.47 24.50
N LEU A 30 -19.87 -9.34 23.66
CA LEU A 30 -19.97 -8.80 22.30
C LEU A 30 -19.48 -9.82 21.28
N SER A 31 -20.35 -10.23 20.36
CA SER A 31 -19.97 -11.22 19.34
C SER A 31 -19.09 -10.66 18.24
N GLY A 32 -18.41 -11.55 17.50
CA GLY A 32 -17.81 -11.22 16.21
C GLY A 32 -18.83 -11.11 15.07
N GLY A 33 -18.44 -10.46 13.97
CA GLY A 33 -19.29 -10.24 12.79
C GLY A 33 -18.70 -9.32 11.71
N GLY A 34 -17.39 -9.07 11.70
CA GLY A 34 -16.76 -8.10 10.78
C GLY A 34 -17.43 -6.72 10.87
N ALA A 35 -17.77 -6.12 9.72
CA ALA A 35 -18.46 -4.83 9.65
C ALA A 35 -19.77 -4.77 10.48
N LYS A 36 -20.48 -5.88 10.64
CA LYS A 36 -21.72 -5.95 11.43
C LYS A 36 -21.50 -5.62 12.90
N GLY A 37 -20.30 -5.85 13.41
CA GLY A 37 -19.92 -5.50 14.78
C GLY A 37 -20.00 -4.01 15.08
N LEU A 38 -20.05 -3.13 14.08
CA LEU A 38 -20.32 -1.70 14.32
C LEU A 38 -21.65 -1.46 15.05
N ALA A 39 -22.61 -2.39 15.00
CA ALA A 39 -23.85 -2.33 15.76
C ALA A 39 -23.60 -2.30 17.29
N HIS A 40 -22.49 -2.86 17.76
CA HIS A 40 -22.09 -2.78 19.17
C HIS A 40 -21.94 -1.33 19.63
N ILE A 41 -21.47 -0.41 18.78
CA ILE A 41 -21.36 1.02 19.12
C ILE A 41 -22.75 1.61 19.40
N GLY A 42 -23.73 1.28 18.55
CA GLY A 42 -25.11 1.71 18.74
C GLY A 42 -25.74 1.15 20.01
N ALA A 43 -25.45 -0.12 20.31
CA ALA A 43 -25.91 -0.76 21.54
C ALA A 43 -25.28 -0.12 22.78
N LEU A 44 -23.96 0.11 22.76
CA LEU A 44 -23.21 0.75 23.84
C LEU A 44 -23.75 2.15 24.15
N LYS A 45 -24.10 2.97 23.15
CA LYS A 45 -24.72 4.28 23.37
C LYS A 45 -25.97 4.19 24.26
N VAL A 46 -26.85 3.22 23.98
CA VAL A 46 -28.10 3.04 24.75
C VAL A 46 -27.83 2.45 26.13
N ILE A 47 -26.85 1.56 26.25
CA ILE A 47 -26.41 1.00 27.55
C ILE A 47 -25.83 2.11 28.44
N GLU A 48 -24.99 2.98 27.89
CA GLU A 48 -24.45 4.16 28.57
C GLU A 48 -25.55 5.14 28.98
N GLU A 49 -26.48 5.47 28.07
CA GLU A 49 -27.63 6.32 28.36
C GLU A 49 -28.54 5.77 29.46
N ALA A 50 -28.62 4.44 29.58
CA ALA A 50 -29.38 3.77 30.63
C ALA A 50 -28.70 3.82 32.01
N GLY A 51 -27.43 4.24 32.08
CA GLY A 51 -26.66 4.35 33.31
C GLY A 51 -26.13 3.02 33.84
N ILE A 52 -26.03 2.00 32.99
CA ILE A 52 -25.47 0.69 33.38
C ILE A 52 -23.97 0.82 33.66
N ARG A 53 -23.53 0.30 34.81
CA ARG A 53 -22.11 0.14 35.12
C ARG A 53 -21.66 -1.25 34.66
N ILE A 54 -20.85 -1.33 33.62
CA ILE A 54 -20.29 -2.62 33.15
C ILE A 54 -19.05 -2.95 34.00
N ASP A 55 -19.04 -4.16 34.56
CA ASP A 55 -17.97 -4.65 35.45
C ASP A 55 -17.00 -5.60 34.74
N TYR A 56 -17.43 -6.29 33.68
CA TYR A 56 -16.58 -7.17 32.86
C TYR A 56 -17.00 -7.13 31.39
N ILE A 57 -16.03 -7.18 30.47
CA ILE A 57 -16.30 -7.27 29.02
C ILE A 57 -15.59 -8.49 28.43
N GLY A 58 -16.33 -9.26 27.64
CA GLY A 58 -15.82 -10.36 26.84
C GLY A 58 -16.16 -10.17 25.36
N GLY A 59 -15.19 -10.33 24.48
CA GLY A 59 -15.40 -10.10 23.05
C GLY A 59 -14.73 -11.12 22.13
N SER A 60 -15.23 -11.22 20.91
CA SER A 60 -14.58 -11.97 19.83
C SER A 60 -14.58 -11.12 18.55
N SER A 61 -13.47 -11.13 17.79
CA SER A 61 -13.35 -10.39 16.53
C SER A 61 -13.69 -8.90 16.67
N MET A 62 -14.62 -8.37 15.87
CA MET A 62 -15.09 -6.99 16.00
C MET A 62 -15.68 -6.66 17.38
N GLY A 63 -16.24 -7.65 18.08
CA GLY A 63 -16.67 -7.51 19.47
C GLY A 63 -15.48 -7.32 20.43
N ALA A 64 -14.34 -7.95 20.16
CA ALA A 64 -13.09 -7.72 20.90
C ALA A 64 -12.52 -6.33 20.62
N ILE A 65 -12.56 -5.86 19.37
CA ILE A 65 -12.10 -4.51 18.99
C ILE A 65 -12.93 -3.44 19.71
N ILE A 66 -14.26 -3.47 19.55
CA ILE A 66 -15.14 -2.45 20.10
C ILE A 66 -15.21 -2.56 21.63
N GLY A 67 -15.40 -3.77 22.16
CA GLY A 67 -15.45 -4.03 23.58
C GLY A 67 -14.16 -3.69 24.30
N GLY A 68 -13.03 -4.00 23.67
CA GLY A 68 -11.71 -3.69 24.20
C GLY A 68 -11.42 -2.19 24.22
N LEU A 69 -11.70 -1.46 23.13
CA LEU A 69 -11.56 0.00 23.14
C LEU A 69 -12.48 0.63 24.19
N TYR A 70 -13.73 0.17 24.29
CA TYR A 70 -14.66 0.60 25.33
C TYR A 70 -14.10 0.33 26.74
N ALA A 71 -13.60 -0.88 26.97
CA ALA A 71 -12.95 -1.29 28.21
C ALA A 71 -11.74 -0.42 28.59
N SER A 72 -10.99 0.05 27.59
CA SER A 72 -9.83 0.93 27.76
C SER A 72 -10.18 2.38 28.13
N GLY A 73 -11.47 2.74 28.12
CA GLY A 73 -11.96 4.05 28.57
C GLY A 73 -12.60 4.92 27.48
N TYR A 74 -12.67 4.47 26.22
CA TYR A 74 -13.40 5.20 25.17
C TYR A 74 -14.91 5.15 25.41
N THR A 75 -15.58 6.30 25.25
CA THR A 75 -17.05 6.37 25.26
C THR A 75 -17.65 5.88 23.94
N ALA A 76 -18.92 5.47 23.95
CA ALA A 76 -19.58 5.01 22.72
C ALA A 76 -19.65 6.10 21.63
N HIS A 77 -19.68 7.38 22.04
CA HIS A 77 -19.60 8.52 21.11
C HIS A 77 -18.21 8.69 20.48
N GLN A 78 -17.14 8.50 21.25
CA GLN A 78 -15.78 8.56 20.69
C GLN A 78 -15.52 7.40 19.74
N LEU A 79 -15.99 6.20 20.08
CA LEU A 79 -15.95 5.06 19.15
C LEU A 79 -16.67 5.42 17.85
N ASP A 80 -17.88 5.95 17.92
CA ASP A 80 -18.62 6.40 16.74
C ASP A 80 -17.80 7.37 15.85
N SER A 81 -17.15 8.38 16.45
CA SER A 81 -16.27 9.30 15.72
C SER A 81 -15.07 8.62 15.08
N ILE A 82 -14.34 7.78 15.83
CA ILE A 82 -13.17 7.04 15.34
C ILE A 82 -13.56 6.19 14.12
N PHE A 83 -14.69 5.49 14.19
CA PHE A 83 -15.16 4.61 13.12
C PHE A 83 -15.68 5.38 11.90
N HIS A 84 -16.24 6.58 12.06
CA HIS A 84 -16.61 7.44 10.93
C HIS A 84 -15.39 8.04 10.19
N GLU A 85 -14.30 8.32 10.91
CA GLU A 85 -13.07 8.88 10.34
C GLU A 85 -12.15 7.80 9.72
N THR A 86 -12.35 6.54 10.09
CA THR A 86 -11.51 5.41 9.62
C THR A 86 -11.85 4.99 8.20
N ASN A 87 -10.84 4.93 7.32
CA ASN A 87 -10.97 4.39 5.97
C ASN A 87 -10.73 2.87 5.94
N PHE A 88 -11.81 2.09 6.09
CA PHE A 88 -11.75 0.62 6.12
C PHE A 88 -11.21 -0.02 4.85
N ASN A 89 -11.34 0.62 3.68
CA ASN A 89 -10.79 0.07 2.44
C ASN A 89 -9.26 -0.03 2.51
N ILE A 90 -8.59 0.99 3.08
CA ILE A 90 -7.13 0.99 3.26
C ILE A 90 -6.73 -0.01 4.36
N LEU A 91 -7.53 -0.07 5.43
CA LEU A 91 -7.29 -0.93 6.58
C LEU A 91 -7.34 -2.43 6.20
N ILE A 92 -8.33 -2.83 5.40
CA ILE A 92 -8.55 -4.24 5.04
C ILE A 92 -7.60 -4.70 3.95
N GLN A 93 -7.26 -3.85 2.98
CA GLN A 93 -6.42 -4.25 1.84
C GLN A 93 -4.92 -4.22 2.17
N ASP A 94 -4.53 -3.75 3.36
CA ASP A 94 -3.12 -3.44 3.70
C ASP A 94 -2.44 -2.63 2.58
N ASN A 95 -3.19 -1.71 1.95
CA ASN A 95 -2.65 -0.89 0.87
C ASN A 95 -1.63 0.09 1.45
N ILE A 96 -0.37 -0.20 1.21
CA ILE A 96 0.74 0.66 1.61
C ILE A 96 0.83 1.82 0.63
N PRO A 97 0.81 3.09 1.10
CA PRO A 97 0.96 4.25 0.24
C PRO A 97 2.21 4.14 -0.63
N ARG A 98 2.10 4.55 -1.90
CA ARG A 98 3.23 4.53 -2.84
C ARG A 98 4.44 5.31 -2.31
N SER A 99 4.21 6.41 -1.59
CA SER A 99 5.25 7.23 -0.98
C SER A 99 6.12 6.48 0.05
N ALA A 100 5.59 5.44 0.68
CA ALA A 100 6.31 4.63 1.67
C ALA A 100 7.27 3.59 1.04
N LYS A 101 7.09 3.29 -0.25
CA LYS A 101 7.99 2.40 -0.99
C LYS A 101 9.28 3.14 -1.34
N SER A 102 10.42 2.47 -1.20
CA SER A 102 11.68 2.89 -1.81
C SER A 102 11.57 2.90 -3.34
N PHE A 103 12.50 3.56 -4.04
CA PHE A 103 12.47 3.66 -5.50
C PHE A 103 12.45 2.28 -6.17
N TYR A 104 13.30 1.36 -5.71
CA TYR A 104 13.28 -0.03 -6.16
C TYR A 104 11.92 -0.70 -5.93
N GLU A 105 11.35 -0.58 -4.72
CA GLU A 105 10.04 -1.18 -4.38
C GLU A 105 8.87 -0.56 -5.18
N LYS A 106 8.96 0.72 -5.57
CA LYS A 106 7.99 1.38 -6.48
C LYS A 106 8.06 0.76 -7.86
N GLU A 107 9.25 0.70 -8.44
CA GLU A 107 9.46 0.08 -9.77
C GLU A 107 9.02 -1.37 -9.79
N ASP A 108 9.33 -2.14 -8.73
CA ASP A 108 8.95 -3.54 -8.59
C ASP A 108 7.43 -3.71 -8.47
N ALA A 109 6.74 -2.90 -7.67
CA ALA A 109 5.30 -3.05 -7.46
C ALA A 109 4.43 -2.65 -8.68
N GLU A 110 5.02 -2.02 -9.70
CA GLU A 110 4.29 -1.38 -10.81
C GLU A 110 4.50 -2.08 -12.17
N LYS A 111 5.00 -3.32 -12.14
CA LYS A 111 5.27 -4.16 -13.33
C LYS A 111 4.42 -5.44 -13.39
N TYR A 112 3.87 -5.89 -12.28
CA TYR A 112 3.26 -7.22 -12.17
C TYR A 112 1.79 -7.14 -11.76
N ALA A 113 0.96 -7.91 -12.45
CA ALA A 113 -0.46 -8.12 -12.12
C ALA A 113 -0.64 -9.14 -10.99
N LEU A 114 0.25 -10.14 -10.93
CA LEU A 114 0.18 -11.23 -9.96
C LEU A 114 1.56 -11.54 -9.39
N SER A 115 1.64 -11.77 -8.08
CA SER A 115 2.86 -12.18 -7.38
C SER A 115 2.55 -13.39 -6.50
N LEU A 116 3.21 -14.51 -6.77
CA LEU A 116 3.00 -15.78 -6.09
C LEU A 116 4.28 -16.19 -5.35
N PRO A 117 4.20 -16.57 -4.06
CA PRO A 117 5.31 -17.23 -3.39
C PRO A 117 5.81 -18.44 -4.19
N PHE A 118 7.12 -18.62 -4.26
CA PHE A 118 7.72 -19.71 -5.03
C PHE A 118 8.94 -20.29 -4.31
N ASP A 119 8.73 -21.25 -3.44
CA ASP A 119 9.82 -21.91 -2.70
C ASP A 119 9.87 -23.41 -3.05
N ASP A 120 11.09 -23.96 -3.10
CA ASP A 120 11.35 -25.38 -3.45
C ASP A 120 10.62 -25.88 -4.71
N PHE A 121 10.58 -25.05 -5.75
CA PHE A 121 9.87 -25.29 -7.01
C PHE A 121 8.36 -25.49 -6.88
N LYS A 122 7.75 -25.02 -5.79
CA LYS A 122 6.31 -25.04 -5.57
C LYS A 122 5.75 -23.63 -5.58
N ILE A 123 4.66 -23.45 -6.30
CA ILE A 123 3.89 -22.20 -6.30
C ILE A 123 2.98 -22.24 -5.07
N GLY A 124 3.17 -21.28 -4.17
CA GLY A 124 2.31 -21.04 -3.02
C GLY A 124 1.21 -20.03 -3.32
N LEU A 125 0.20 -19.98 -2.46
CA LEU A 125 -0.79 -18.91 -2.41
C LEU A 125 -0.56 -18.07 -1.14
N PRO A 126 -0.89 -16.77 -1.15
CA PRO A 126 -0.88 -15.96 0.07
C PRO A 126 -1.83 -16.55 1.13
N SER A 127 -1.46 -16.42 2.41
CA SER A 127 -2.28 -16.93 3.54
C SER A 127 -3.53 -16.10 3.82
N GLY A 128 -3.60 -14.87 3.29
CA GLY A 128 -4.74 -13.96 3.39
C GLY A 128 -4.63 -12.84 2.36
N LEU A 129 -5.73 -12.10 2.17
CA LEU A 129 -5.73 -10.90 1.33
C LEU A 129 -4.85 -9.77 1.91
N SER A 130 -4.76 -9.71 3.24
CA SER A 130 -4.02 -8.73 4.01
C SER A 130 -3.25 -9.40 5.16
N ARG A 131 -2.13 -8.79 5.56
CA ARG A 131 -1.31 -9.25 6.70
C ARG A 131 -1.86 -8.74 8.04
N GLY A 132 -2.86 -7.86 8.00
CA GLY A 132 -3.47 -7.22 9.16
C GLY A 132 -2.58 -6.14 9.81
N GLN A 133 -1.56 -5.65 9.09
CA GLN A 133 -0.62 -4.67 9.66
C GLN A 133 -1.30 -3.34 9.94
N ASN A 134 -2.18 -2.87 9.05
CA ASN A 134 -2.85 -1.59 9.24
C ASN A 134 -3.84 -1.63 10.42
N ILE A 135 -4.50 -2.77 10.65
CA ILE A 135 -5.35 -3.00 11.84
C ILE A 135 -4.51 -2.91 13.10
N TYR A 136 -3.37 -3.62 13.13
CA TYR A 136 -2.48 -3.58 14.27
C TYR A 136 -1.98 -2.15 14.55
N ASN A 137 -1.57 -1.40 13.50
CA ASN A 137 -1.12 -0.01 13.64
C ASN A 137 -2.22 0.88 14.24
N LEU A 138 -3.46 0.77 13.74
CA LEU A 138 -4.59 1.52 14.27
C LEU A 138 -4.85 1.17 15.74
N MET A 139 -4.82 -0.12 16.09
CA MET A 139 -5.00 -0.56 17.48
C MET A 139 -3.89 -0.05 18.38
N SER A 140 -2.64 -0.21 17.98
CA SER A 140 -1.50 0.32 18.72
C SER A 140 -1.61 1.82 18.95
N GLN A 141 -2.05 2.61 17.95
CA GLN A 141 -2.28 4.05 18.07
C GLN A 141 -3.42 4.39 19.03
N LEU A 142 -4.57 3.73 18.90
CA LEU A 142 -5.74 3.98 19.74
C LEU A 142 -5.54 3.52 21.19
N THR A 143 -4.61 2.60 21.45
CA THR A 143 -4.34 2.06 22.79
C THR A 143 -2.98 2.46 23.33
N MET A 144 -2.36 3.51 22.80
CA MET A 144 -1.06 3.98 23.29
C MET A 144 -1.08 4.38 24.77
N HIS A 145 -2.21 4.90 25.27
CA HIS A 145 -2.38 5.23 26.69
C HIS A 145 -2.33 4.01 27.60
N LEU A 146 -2.40 2.80 27.04
CA LEU A 146 -2.25 1.52 27.73
C LEU A 146 -0.84 0.95 27.66
N GLY A 147 0.17 1.71 27.20
CA GLY A 147 1.51 1.20 26.87
C GLY A 147 2.25 0.42 27.97
N ASN A 148 1.80 0.54 29.23
CA ASN A 148 2.36 -0.17 30.40
C ASN A 148 1.40 -1.22 31.02
N VAL A 149 0.24 -1.46 30.41
CA VAL A 149 -0.75 -2.42 30.91
C VAL A 149 -0.58 -3.73 30.17
N ASP A 150 -0.04 -4.74 30.86
CA ASP A 150 0.06 -6.11 30.35
C ASP A 150 -1.06 -7.02 30.91
N ASP A 151 -1.73 -6.67 32.01
CA ASP A 151 -2.86 -7.44 32.56
C ASP A 151 -4.19 -6.72 32.24
N PHE A 152 -5.08 -7.36 31.47
CA PHE A 152 -6.32 -6.72 31.03
C PHE A 152 -7.36 -6.60 32.15
N SER A 153 -7.12 -7.20 33.32
CA SER A 153 -7.91 -6.96 34.52
C SER A 153 -7.66 -5.58 35.14
N GLU A 154 -6.52 -4.94 34.82
CA GLU A 154 -6.15 -3.59 35.28
C GLU A 154 -6.71 -2.48 34.38
N LEU A 155 -7.29 -2.84 33.23
CA LEU A 155 -8.02 -1.89 32.40
C LEU A 155 -9.16 -1.26 33.19
N PRO A 156 -9.64 -0.08 32.77
CA PRO A 156 -10.81 0.53 33.39
C PRO A 156 -11.91 -0.53 33.58
N ILE A 157 -12.38 -1.17 32.50
CA ILE A 157 -13.27 -2.33 32.63
C ILE A 157 -12.41 -3.58 32.40
N PRO A 158 -12.33 -4.52 33.35
CA PRO A 158 -11.69 -5.82 33.14
C PRO A 158 -12.18 -6.47 31.84
N PHE A 159 -11.23 -6.86 30.99
CA PHE A 159 -11.50 -7.33 29.62
C PHE A 159 -10.81 -8.66 29.32
N PHE A 160 -11.43 -9.45 28.47
CA PHE A 160 -10.77 -10.54 27.75
C PHE A 160 -11.33 -10.63 26.33
N CYS A 161 -10.53 -11.20 25.43
CA CYS A 161 -11.00 -11.60 24.12
C CYS A 161 -10.67 -13.04 23.80
N VAL A 162 -11.33 -13.60 22.79
CA VAL A 162 -11.10 -14.97 22.35
C VAL A 162 -10.42 -14.96 20.99
N ALA A 163 -9.43 -15.83 20.82
CA ALA A 163 -8.88 -16.24 19.54
C ALA A 163 -9.05 -17.76 19.37
N ALA A 164 -8.87 -18.24 18.15
CA ALA A 164 -8.84 -19.67 17.85
C ALA A 164 -7.43 -20.09 17.46
N ASP A 165 -6.93 -21.18 18.03
CA ASP A 165 -5.67 -21.78 17.57
C ASP A 165 -5.93 -22.54 16.25
N ILE A 166 -5.20 -22.21 15.19
CA ILE A 166 -5.38 -22.83 13.87
C ILE A 166 -4.99 -24.31 13.88
N GLU A 167 -3.99 -24.70 14.68
CA GLU A 167 -3.46 -26.06 14.66
C GLU A 167 -4.40 -27.03 15.37
N THR A 168 -5.08 -26.58 16.43
CA THR A 168 -5.94 -27.44 17.28
C THR A 168 -7.44 -27.16 17.12
N GLY A 169 -7.82 -25.97 16.67
CA GLY A 169 -9.21 -25.49 16.65
C GLY A 169 -9.77 -25.14 18.03
N GLU A 170 -8.93 -25.10 19.06
CA GLU A 170 -9.32 -24.81 20.44
C GLU A 170 -9.45 -23.30 20.69
N GLU A 171 -10.29 -22.94 21.67
CA GLU A 171 -10.40 -21.56 22.12
C GLU A 171 -9.18 -21.14 22.93
N VAL A 172 -8.70 -19.92 22.70
CA VAL A 172 -7.62 -19.30 23.46
C VAL A 172 -8.15 -18.01 24.04
N ILE A 173 -8.20 -17.92 25.36
CA ILE A 173 -8.55 -16.70 26.08
C ILE A 173 -7.32 -15.79 26.13
N LEU A 174 -7.50 -14.55 25.71
CA LEU A 174 -6.47 -13.51 25.70
C LEU A 174 -6.90 -12.40 26.66
N ASP A 175 -6.30 -12.40 27.84
CA ASP A 175 -6.52 -11.44 28.92
C ASP A 175 -5.22 -10.82 29.47
N GLU A 176 -4.09 -11.08 28.82
CA GLU A 176 -2.79 -10.51 29.16
C GLU A 176 -1.91 -10.26 27.92
N GLY A 177 -0.81 -9.53 28.11
CA GLY A 177 0.20 -9.18 27.12
C GLY A 177 -0.11 -7.93 26.30
N SER A 178 0.25 -7.95 25.01
CA SER A 178 0.05 -6.80 24.12
C SER A 178 -1.43 -6.68 23.76
N PHE A 179 -2.12 -5.66 24.30
CA PHE A 179 -3.52 -5.40 23.98
C PHE A 179 -3.79 -5.34 22.46
N ALA A 180 -3.02 -4.53 21.74
CA ALA A 180 -3.18 -4.38 20.29
C ALA A 180 -2.95 -5.70 19.54
N GLN A 181 -2.03 -6.55 20.00
CA GLN A 181 -1.77 -7.84 19.37
C GLN A 181 -2.88 -8.85 19.67
N ALA A 182 -3.36 -8.90 20.92
CA ALA A 182 -4.44 -9.79 21.35
C ALA A 182 -5.74 -9.52 20.58
N VAL A 183 -6.14 -8.25 20.51
CA VAL A 183 -7.32 -7.82 19.74
C VAL A 183 -7.13 -8.06 18.24
N SER A 184 -5.94 -7.80 17.70
CA SER A 184 -5.64 -8.09 16.29
C SER A 184 -5.65 -9.59 15.96
N ALA A 185 -5.25 -10.45 16.91
CA ALA A 185 -5.34 -11.91 16.75
C ALA A 185 -6.81 -12.37 16.79
N SER A 186 -7.59 -11.87 17.75
CA SER A 186 -9.03 -12.14 17.87
C SER A 186 -9.82 -11.72 16.63
N GLY A 187 -9.38 -10.69 15.90
CA GLY A 187 -10.00 -10.18 14.67
C GLY A 187 -9.35 -10.65 13.36
N ALA A 188 -8.44 -11.63 13.39
CA ALA A 188 -7.75 -12.13 12.20
C ALA A 188 -8.65 -13.08 11.39
N ILE A 189 -9.71 -12.54 10.77
CA ILE A 189 -10.72 -13.27 10.01
C ILE A 189 -10.05 -14.15 8.94
N PRO A 190 -10.27 -15.48 8.95
CA PRO A 190 -9.69 -16.39 7.97
C PRO A 190 -9.89 -15.90 6.53
N SER A 191 -8.89 -16.13 5.69
CA SER A 191 -8.86 -15.74 4.25
C SER A 191 -8.73 -14.23 3.99
N ILE A 192 -9.19 -13.36 4.89
CA ILE A 192 -9.06 -11.90 4.76
C ILE A 192 -7.75 -11.46 5.40
N PHE A 193 -7.52 -11.83 6.65
CA PHE A 193 -6.33 -11.47 7.41
C PHE A 193 -5.47 -12.69 7.68
N SER A 194 -4.15 -12.54 7.54
CA SER A 194 -3.19 -13.57 7.93
C SER A 194 -3.31 -13.88 9.42
N PRO A 195 -3.14 -15.15 9.82
CA PRO A 195 -3.08 -15.55 11.23
C PRO A 195 -1.94 -14.86 11.97
N VAL A 196 -2.08 -14.73 13.29
CA VAL A 196 -1.15 -14.02 14.17
C VAL A 196 -0.38 -15.01 15.02
N ASN A 197 0.95 -15.01 14.92
CA ASN A 197 1.77 -15.76 15.86
C ASN A 197 1.82 -15.02 17.21
N LEU A 198 1.32 -15.67 18.26
CA LEU A 198 1.34 -15.17 19.63
C LEU A 198 1.78 -16.30 20.56
N ASP A 199 2.92 -16.09 21.24
CA ASP A 199 3.52 -17.03 22.21
C ASP A 199 3.66 -18.48 21.69
N GLY A 200 4.03 -18.60 20.42
CA GLY A 200 4.27 -19.89 19.75
C GLY A 200 2.99 -20.56 19.23
N ARG A 201 1.83 -19.93 19.37
CA ARG A 201 0.56 -20.38 18.79
C ARG A 201 0.21 -19.55 17.57
N LEU A 202 -0.33 -20.21 16.55
CA LEU A 202 -0.83 -19.54 15.35
C LEU A 202 -2.33 -19.26 15.51
N LEU A 203 -2.65 -18.02 15.86
CA LEU A 203 -4.00 -17.63 16.23
C LEU A 203 -4.77 -17.00 15.06
N THR A 204 -6.05 -17.29 14.96
CA THR A 204 -7.01 -16.65 14.04
C THR A 204 -8.22 -16.14 14.80
N ASP A 205 -9.19 -15.60 14.05
CA ASP A 205 -10.40 -15.02 14.57
C ASP A 205 -11.10 -15.93 15.58
N GLY A 206 -11.42 -15.37 16.75
CA GLY A 206 -12.06 -16.11 17.84
C GLY A 206 -13.43 -16.64 17.46
N GLY A 207 -14.07 -16.08 16.43
CA GLY A 207 -15.36 -16.50 15.94
C GLY A 207 -15.38 -17.94 15.42
N VAL A 208 -14.20 -18.48 15.06
CA VAL A 208 -14.04 -19.88 14.63
C VAL A 208 -14.21 -20.87 15.79
N ALA A 209 -13.76 -20.51 16.99
CA ALA A 209 -13.81 -21.37 18.17
C ALA A 209 -14.97 -21.02 19.11
N ASN A 210 -15.09 -19.74 19.48
CA ASN A 210 -16.11 -19.24 20.39
C ASN A 210 -16.39 -17.75 20.10
N ASN A 211 -17.40 -17.51 19.26
CA ASN A 211 -17.75 -16.15 18.83
C ASN A 211 -18.57 -15.35 19.85
N TYR A 212 -19.06 -15.99 20.92
CA TYR A 212 -19.90 -15.36 21.94
C TYR A 212 -19.54 -15.96 23.31
N PRO A 213 -18.48 -15.47 23.97
CA PRO A 213 -17.89 -16.12 25.15
C PRO A 213 -18.64 -15.82 26.45
N VAL A 214 -19.93 -16.13 26.50
CA VAL A 214 -20.81 -15.85 27.65
C VAL A 214 -20.43 -16.64 28.89
N GLU A 215 -19.96 -17.88 28.72
CA GLU A 215 -19.57 -18.75 29.83
C GLU A 215 -18.40 -18.19 30.61
N GLU A 216 -17.44 -17.57 29.92
CA GLU A 216 -16.23 -17.04 30.55
C GLU A 216 -16.53 -15.82 31.44
N LEU A 217 -17.50 -14.98 31.05
CA LEU A 217 -17.99 -13.90 31.92
C LEU A 217 -18.60 -14.43 33.22
N ARG A 218 -19.35 -15.54 33.16
CA ARG A 218 -19.91 -16.18 34.36
C ARG A 218 -18.80 -16.67 35.29
N LYS A 219 -17.76 -17.30 34.74
CA LYS A 219 -16.60 -17.76 35.54
C LYS A 219 -15.88 -16.60 36.23
N ARG A 220 -15.84 -15.42 35.58
CA ARG A 220 -15.24 -14.19 36.12
C ARG A 220 -16.14 -13.43 37.11
N GLY A 221 -17.32 -13.98 37.42
CA GLY A 221 -18.19 -13.45 38.47
C GLY A 221 -19.26 -12.46 38.01
N ALA A 222 -19.59 -12.42 36.71
CA ALA A 222 -20.73 -11.67 36.22
C ALA A 222 -22.06 -12.34 36.64
N GLU A 223 -22.85 -11.63 37.43
CA GLU A 223 -24.15 -12.11 37.94
C GLU A 223 -25.27 -11.87 36.94
N VAL A 224 -25.21 -10.75 36.22
CA VAL A 224 -26.12 -10.44 35.12
C VAL A 224 -25.29 -10.24 33.86
N ILE A 225 -25.69 -10.85 32.74
CA ILE A 225 -25.02 -10.66 31.44
C ILE A 225 -25.96 -9.97 30.47
N ILE A 226 -25.48 -8.83 29.96
CA ILE A 226 -25.99 -8.19 28.75
C ILE A 226 -25.19 -8.73 27.58
N GLY A 227 -25.87 -9.07 26.48
CA GLY A 227 -25.20 -9.62 25.33
C GLY A 227 -25.69 -9.05 24.02
N VAL A 228 -24.75 -8.68 23.16
CA VAL A 228 -25.03 -8.13 21.82
C VAL A 228 -24.54 -9.13 20.78
N ASP A 229 -25.47 -9.66 20.02
CA ASP A 229 -25.24 -10.71 19.03
C ASP A 229 -25.43 -10.16 17.62
N VAL A 230 -24.32 -10.04 16.89
CA VAL A 230 -24.22 -9.56 15.50
C VAL A 230 -23.74 -10.66 14.55
N GLN A 231 -24.00 -11.91 14.91
CA GLN A 231 -23.55 -13.07 14.15
C GLN A 231 -24.40 -13.30 12.91
N ASP A 232 -23.84 -14.00 11.94
CA ASP A 232 -24.56 -14.32 10.72
C ASP A 232 -25.64 -15.38 10.96
N SER A 233 -26.82 -15.16 10.37
CA SER A 233 -27.67 -16.27 9.96
C SER A 233 -27.09 -16.90 8.69
N LEU A 234 -27.40 -18.17 8.43
CA LEU A 234 -26.96 -18.81 7.19
C LEU A 234 -27.47 -18.01 5.98
N VAL A 235 -26.56 -17.65 5.07
CA VAL A 235 -26.93 -16.92 3.84
C VAL A 235 -27.53 -17.85 2.79
N ASP A 236 -28.41 -17.31 1.96
CA ASP A 236 -29.07 -18.03 0.88
C ASP A 236 -28.12 -18.31 -0.29
N LYS A 237 -28.53 -19.23 -1.17
CA LYS A 237 -27.73 -19.65 -2.35
C LYS A 237 -27.33 -18.45 -3.22
N GLU A 238 -28.20 -17.46 -3.33
CA GLU A 238 -28.04 -16.28 -4.17
C GLU A 238 -26.89 -15.37 -3.72
N ASP A 239 -26.47 -15.48 -2.45
CA ASP A 239 -25.42 -14.69 -1.82
C ASP A 239 -24.08 -15.44 -1.68
N LEU A 240 -24.05 -16.75 -1.98
CA LEU A 240 -22.82 -17.56 -2.00
C LEU A 240 -22.09 -17.45 -3.35
N ARG A 241 -21.57 -16.26 -3.67
CA ARG A 241 -21.02 -15.95 -5.02
C ARG A 241 -19.50 -16.10 -5.14
N SER A 242 -18.78 -16.15 -4.04
CA SER A 242 -17.31 -16.24 -4.03
C SER A 242 -16.79 -17.35 -3.13
N VAL A 243 -15.52 -17.73 -3.33
CA VAL A 243 -14.81 -18.67 -2.45
C VAL A 243 -14.81 -18.17 -1.00
N PHE A 244 -14.68 -16.86 -0.81
CA PHE A 244 -14.73 -16.24 0.52
C PHE A 244 -16.09 -16.45 1.20
N ASP A 245 -17.19 -16.17 0.48
CA ASP A 245 -18.55 -16.33 1.04
C ASP A 245 -18.80 -17.79 1.47
N ILE A 246 -18.33 -18.74 0.67
CA ILE A 246 -18.46 -20.17 0.95
C ILE A 246 -17.64 -20.57 2.19
N LEU A 247 -16.38 -20.12 2.30
CA LEU A 247 -15.53 -20.43 3.46
C LEU A 247 -16.08 -19.82 4.75
N THR A 248 -16.57 -18.57 4.71
CA THR A 248 -17.20 -17.91 5.86
C THR A 248 -18.52 -18.58 6.27
N GLN A 249 -19.34 -19.02 5.31
CA GLN A 249 -20.55 -19.79 5.61
C GLN A 249 -20.22 -21.10 6.35
N ILE A 250 -19.17 -21.80 5.93
CA ILE A 250 -18.73 -23.05 6.58
C ILE A 250 -18.27 -22.79 8.01
N SER A 251 -17.51 -21.72 8.26
CA SER A 251 -17.09 -21.38 9.63
C SER A 251 -18.26 -21.02 10.55
N ASN A 252 -19.34 -20.44 9.99
CA ASN A 252 -20.50 -20.00 10.78
C ASN A 252 -21.43 -21.14 11.25
N PHE A 253 -21.33 -22.35 10.69
CA PHE A 253 -22.21 -23.46 11.08
C PHE A 253 -22.12 -23.79 12.57
N ARG A 254 -20.90 -23.85 13.11
CA ARG A 254 -20.66 -24.10 14.54
C ARG A 254 -21.22 -22.96 15.38
N THR A 255 -20.87 -21.74 15.00
CA THR A 255 -21.26 -20.51 15.69
C THR A 255 -22.77 -20.38 15.88
N ILE A 256 -23.56 -20.66 14.84
CA ILE A 256 -25.03 -20.65 14.92
C ILE A 256 -25.56 -21.77 15.81
N SER A 257 -24.94 -22.95 15.77
CA SER A 257 -25.33 -24.08 16.60
C SER A 257 -25.14 -23.77 18.09
N ASP A 258 -24.00 -23.17 18.45
CA ASP A 258 -23.64 -22.84 19.85
C ASP A 258 -24.60 -21.83 20.48
N MET A 259 -25.19 -20.93 19.68
CA MET A 259 -26.11 -19.92 20.20
C MET A 259 -27.39 -20.50 20.81
N LYS A 260 -27.79 -21.72 20.42
CA LYS A 260 -28.93 -22.42 21.05
C LYS A 260 -28.73 -22.62 22.56
N GLU A 261 -27.48 -22.83 22.99
CA GLU A 261 -27.12 -23.02 24.40
C GLU A 261 -26.72 -21.71 25.10
N LYS A 262 -26.24 -20.71 24.35
CA LYS A 262 -25.72 -19.44 24.89
C LYS A 262 -26.77 -18.38 25.11
N ILE A 263 -27.81 -18.33 24.28
CA ILE A 263 -28.94 -17.38 24.45
C ILE A 263 -29.59 -17.56 25.84
N PRO A 264 -29.94 -18.78 26.31
CA PRO A 264 -30.51 -18.96 27.64
C PRO A 264 -29.60 -18.55 28.81
N LYS A 265 -28.28 -18.44 28.58
CA LYS A 265 -27.30 -17.99 29.58
C LYS A 265 -27.14 -16.47 29.62
N THR A 266 -27.80 -15.74 28.72
CA THR A 266 -27.77 -14.27 28.61
C THR A 266 -29.06 -13.68 29.20
N ASP A 267 -28.95 -12.79 30.19
CA ASP A 267 -30.11 -12.23 30.87
C ASP A 267 -30.81 -11.16 30.02
N ILE A 268 -30.03 -10.26 29.40
CA ILE A 268 -30.53 -9.24 28.47
C ILE A 268 -29.90 -9.50 27.11
N TYR A 269 -30.62 -10.21 26.25
CA TYR A 269 -30.18 -10.55 24.89
C TYR A 269 -30.65 -9.49 23.88
N ILE A 270 -29.67 -8.88 23.21
CA ILE A 270 -29.83 -7.87 22.17
C ILE A 270 -29.36 -8.47 20.85
N ASN A 271 -30.27 -8.54 19.88
CA ASN A 271 -30.00 -9.05 18.54
C ASN A 271 -30.40 -7.96 17.52
N PRO A 272 -29.43 -7.18 17.01
CA PRO A 272 -29.66 -6.21 15.95
C PRO A 272 -30.03 -6.86 14.62
N ASP A 273 -30.90 -6.22 13.83
CA ASP A 273 -31.17 -6.69 12.47
C ASP A 273 -30.01 -6.28 11.56
N ILE A 274 -29.19 -7.27 11.21
CA ILE A 274 -27.96 -7.14 10.42
C ILE A 274 -28.01 -7.98 9.13
N SER A 275 -29.15 -8.60 8.85
CA SER A 275 -29.38 -9.41 7.64
C SER A 275 -29.08 -8.69 6.32
N PRO A 276 -29.24 -7.34 6.17
CA PRO A 276 -28.95 -6.65 4.91
C PRO A 276 -27.46 -6.37 4.65
N PHE A 277 -26.57 -6.76 5.56
CA PHE A 277 -25.15 -6.41 5.52
C PHE A 277 -24.29 -7.67 5.41
N SER A 278 -23.11 -7.56 4.80
CA SER A 278 -22.06 -8.58 4.81
C SER A 278 -20.97 -8.23 5.83
N VAL A 279 -20.07 -9.17 6.12
CA VAL A 279 -18.92 -8.94 7.00
C VAL A 279 -17.93 -7.89 6.47
N LEU A 280 -18.05 -7.49 5.19
CA LEU A 280 -17.23 -6.47 4.53
C LEU A 280 -17.97 -5.14 4.25
N SER A 281 -19.22 -4.97 4.70
CA SER A 281 -20.07 -3.80 4.41
C SER A 281 -19.72 -2.54 5.25
N PHE A 282 -18.45 -2.22 5.41
CA PHE A 282 -18.01 -1.08 6.25
C PHE A 282 -18.49 0.29 5.73
N GLU A 283 -18.76 0.41 4.43
CA GLU A 283 -19.33 1.60 3.82
C GLU A 283 -20.76 1.91 4.30
N LYS A 284 -21.45 0.91 4.87
CA LYS A 284 -22.80 1.06 5.45
C LYS A 284 -22.76 1.26 6.97
N GLY A 285 -21.60 1.60 7.53
CA GLY A 285 -21.37 1.68 8.98
C GLY A 285 -22.44 2.46 9.76
N ALA A 286 -22.88 3.62 9.28
CA ALA A 286 -23.91 4.41 9.95
C ALA A 286 -25.25 3.65 10.12
N ALA A 287 -25.66 2.88 9.11
CA ALA A 287 -26.88 2.07 9.17
C ALA A 287 -26.72 0.88 10.12
N ILE A 288 -25.53 0.28 10.16
CA ILE A 288 -25.21 -0.83 11.07
C ILE A 288 -25.19 -0.34 12.54
N ILE A 289 -24.58 0.81 12.81
CA ILE A 289 -24.60 1.43 14.14
C ILE A 289 -26.05 1.71 14.57
N ASP A 290 -26.90 2.22 13.66
CA ASP A 290 -28.30 2.49 13.97
C ASP A 290 -29.10 1.22 14.29
N SER A 291 -28.84 0.10 13.60
CA SER A 291 -29.54 -1.16 13.89
C SER A 291 -29.28 -1.65 15.31
N GLY A 292 -28.04 -1.52 15.79
CA GLY A 292 -27.66 -1.80 17.18
C GLY A 292 -28.39 -0.90 18.18
N ARG A 293 -28.44 0.40 17.91
CA ARG A 293 -29.18 1.38 18.72
C ARG A 293 -30.67 1.02 18.81
N VAL A 294 -31.30 0.74 17.68
CA VAL A 294 -32.74 0.40 17.59
C VAL A 294 -33.04 -0.89 18.35
N ALA A 295 -32.19 -1.92 18.24
CA ALA A 295 -32.39 -3.18 18.95
C ALA A 295 -32.26 -3.01 20.47
N THR A 296 -31.28 -2.26 20.94
CA THR A 296 -31.08 -2.01 22.38
C THR A 296 -32.17 -1.11 22.96
N LEU A 297 -32.71 -0.16 22.20
CA LEU A 297 -33.84 0.66 22.64
C LEU A 297 -35.08 -0.18 22.99
N LYS A 298 -35.29 -1.33 22.34
CA LYS A 298 -36.39 -2.26 22.69
C LYS A 298 -36.22 -2.88 24.08
N ARG A 299 -35.00 -2.87 24.63
CA ARG A 299 -34.64 -3.39 25.97
C ARG A 299 -34.39 -2.27 27.00
N LYS A 300 -34.65 -1.00 26.65
CA LYS A 300 -34.34 0.16 27.49
C LYS A 300 -34.92 0.08 28.90
N ASP A 301 -36.13 -0.43 29.05
CA ASP A 301 -36.79 -0.56 30.36
C ASP A 301 -36.15 -1.64 31.23
N GLU A 302 -35.68 -2.74 30.64
CA GLU A 302 -34.93 -3.80 31.34
C GLU A 302 -33.56 -3.26 31.81
N LEU A 303 -32.88 -2.51 30.95
CA LEU A 303 -31.60 -1.86 31.27
C LEU A 303 -31.75 -0.84 32.42
N LYS A 304 -32.78 0.02 32.38
CA LYS A 304 -33.02 0.98 33.48
C LYS A 304 -33.25 0.30 34.83
N LYS A 305 -34.06 -0.76 34.85
CA LYS A 305 -34.31 -1.56 36.06
C LYS A 305 -33.05 -2.23 36.59
N LEU A 306 -32.15 -2.65 35.70
CA LEU A 306 -30.85 -3.20 36.08
C LEU A 306 -29.94 -2.11 36.66
N ALA A 307 -29.88 -0.93 36.05
CA ALA A 307 -29.09 0.20 36.53
C ALA A 307 -29.51 0.65 37.94
N GLU A 308 -30.82 0.63 38.26
CA GLU A 308 -31.35 0.91 39.60
C GLU A 308 -30.88 -0.08 40.68
N ARG A 309 -30.37 -1.25 40.28
CA ARG A 309 -29.84 -2.28 41.17
C ARG A 309 -28.31 -2.24 41.30
N GLN A 310 -27.65 -1.29 40.65
CA GLN A 310 -26.21 -1.06 40.79
C GLN A 310 -25.96 0.17 41.66
N THR A 311 -24.85 0.14 42.40
CA THR A 311 -24.41 1.25 43.24
C THR A 311 -23.19 1.94 42.64
N GLY A 312 -23.15 3.27 42.72
CA GLY A 312 -22.05 4.07 42.20
C GLY A 312 -22.06 4.28 40.68
N SER A 313 -21.32 5.28 40.24
CA SER A 313 -21.08 5.57 38.82
C SER A 313 -19.59 5.41 38.52
N ARG A 314 -19.27 4.93 37.32
CA ARG A 314 -17.89 4.79 36.87
C ARG A 314 -17.28 6.15 36.58
N GLU A 315 -16.05 6.38 37.04
CA GLU A 315 -15.30 7.59 36.67
C GLU A 315 -14.93 7.56 35.19
N LYS A 316 -15.12 8.70 34.52
CA LYS A 316 -14.73 8.85 33.12
C LYS A 316 -13.21 8.95 33.03
N VAL A 317 -12.60 8.02 32.31
CA VAL A 317 -11.15 8.06 32.04
C VAL A 317 -10.89 9.12 30.99
N LYS A 318 -9.98 10.05 31.30
CA LYS A 318 -9.54 11.05 30.33
C LYS A 318 -8.37 10.47 29.52
N ILE A 319 -8.62 10.15 28.26
CA ILE A 319 -7.58 9.67 27.34
C ILE A 319 -6.74 10.88 26.91
N SER A 320 -5.42 10.82 27.15
CA SER A 320 -4.48 11.87 26.74
C SER A 320 -4.08 11.67 25.27
N THR A 321 -4.18 12.73 24.47
CA THR A 321 -3.63 12.76 23.11
C THR A 321 -2.15 13.14 23.17
N ILE A 322 -1.31 12.37 22.48
CA ILE A 322 0.12 12.65 22.33
C ILE A 322 0.34 13.15 20.90
N ASP A 323 0.66 14.43 20.76
CA ASP A 323 0.86 15.06 19.45
C ASP A 323 2.27 14.79 18.91
N THR A 324 3.27 14.88 19.79
CA THR A 324 4.68 14.63 19.47
C THR A 324 5.32 13.77 20.55
N LEU A 325 6.30 12.96 20.16
CA LEU A 325 7.09 12.17 21.08
C LEU A 325 8.54 12.02 20.61
N GLN A 326 9.42 11.66 21.55
CA GLN A 326 10.83 11.43 21.29
C GLN A 326 11.22 9.99 21.63
N ILE A 327 11.93 9.32 20.72
CA ILE A 327 12.51 8.01 20.99
C ILE A 327 13.90 8.19 21.57
N SER A 328 14.11 7.72 22.80
CA SER A 328 15.45 7.64 23.39
C SER A 328 16.09 6.26 23.18
N THR A 329 15.28 5.22 22.97
CA THR A 329 15.77 3.84 22.87
C THR A 329 14.91 3.01 21.94
N LEU A 330 15.55 2.15 21.13
CA LEU A 330 14.91 1.21 20.21
C LEU A 330 15.34 -0.21 20.58
N THR A 331 14.38 -1.06 20.95
CA THR A 331 14.61 -2.50 21.14
C THR A 331 14.02 -3.26 19.95
N LEU A 332 14.77 -4.23 19.44
CA LEU A 332 14.40 -5.03 18.27
C LEU A 332 14.47 -6.51 18.64
N GLU A 333 13.41 -7.24 18.35
CA GLU A 333 13.31 -8.69 18.49
C GLU A 333 12.78 -9.31 17.19
N GLY A 334 13.24 -10.53 16.89
CA GLY A 334 12.80 -11.30 15.71
C GLY A 334 13.51 -10.93 14.39
N ASN A 335 14.42 -9.95 14.39
CA ASN A 335 15.22 -9.58 13.24
C ASN A 335 16.46 -10.48 13.06
N ASN A 336 16.24 -11.73 12.68
CA ASN A 336 17.30 -12.74 12.54
C ASN A 336 18.17 -12.54 11.28
N THR A 337 17.56 -12.14 10.18
CA THR A 337 18.22 -11.93 8.88
C THR A 337 18.61 -10.46 8.71
N TYR A 338 17.71 -9.53 9.05
CA TYR A 338 17.90 -8.11 8.74
C TYR A 338 18.60 -7.34 9.88
N PRO A 339 19.70 -6.62 9.59
CA PRO A 339 20.45 -5.91 10.62
C PRO A 339 19.70 -4.66 11.12
N ARG A 340 20.03 -4.20 12.34
CA ARG A 340 19.48 -2.97 12.94
C ARG A 340 19.58 -1.75 12.02
N SER A 341 20.68 -1.62 11.27
CA SER A 341 20.89 -0.52 10.31
C SER A 341 19.89 -0.51 9.16
N TYR A 342 19.50 -1.69 8.68
CA TYR A 342 18.45 -1.82 7.65
C TYR A 342 17.10 -1.35 8.20
N ILE A 343 16.75 -1.80 9.40
CA ILE A 343 15.48 -1.46 10.05
C ILE A 343 15.41 0.05 10.33
N MET A 344 16.46 0.62 10.93
CA MET A 344 16.55 2.06 11.15
C MET A 344 16.53 2.86 9.84
N GLY A 345 17.19 2.35 8.79
CA GLY A 345 17.16 2.89 7.44
C GLY A 345 15.76 3.08 6.88
N LYS A 346 14.91 2.07 7.05
CA LYS A 346 13.52 2.07 6.59
C LYS A 346 12.61 2.90 7.51
N LEU A 347 12.80 2.84 8.83
CA LEU A 347 12.00 3.62 9.79
C LEU A 347 12.12 5.13 9.56
N ARG A 348 13.30 5.62 9.17
CA ARG A 348 13.57 7.06 9.02
C ARG A 348 13.33 7.90 10.29
N LEU A 349 13.39 7.27 11.45
CA LEU A 349 13.31 7.92 12.75
C LEU A 349 14.72 8.09 13.35
N ASN A 350 14.99 9.27 13.89
CA ASN A 350 16.22 9.57 14.62
C ASN A 350 15.96 9.56 16.13
N TYR A 351 16.99 9.27 16.92
CA TYR A 351 16.89 9.37 18.38
C TYR A 351 16.83 10.83 18.80
N PHE A 352 16.08 11.10 19.88
CA PHE A 352 15.97 12.42 20.51
C PHE A 352 15.50 13.54 19.56
N THR A 353 14.78 13.18 18.50
CA THR A 353 14.07 14.13 17.63
C THR A 353 12.58 14.01 17.85
N ASP A 354 11.88 15.14 17.87
CA ASP A 354 10.43 15.14 17.90
C ASP A 354 9.88 14.53 16.60
N PHE A 355 8.94 13.61 16.73
CA PHE A 355 8.17 13.10 15.61
C PHE A 355 6.71 12.88 16.03
N THR A 356 5.85 12.85 15.04
CA THR A 356 4.41 12.64 15.18
C THR A 356 4.05 11.16 15.05
N LEU A 357 2.85 10.77 15.49
CA LEU A 357 2.36 9.41 15.24
C LEU A 357 2.27 9.06 13.76
N GLN A 358 2.09 10.07 12.90
CA GLN A 358 2.12 9.90 11.46
C GLN A 358 3.52 9.50 10.97
N ASP A 359 4.58 10.16 11.46
CA ASP A 359 5.96 9.82 11.09
C ASP A 359 6.31 8.38 11.47
N LEU A 360 5.87 7.93 12.66
CA LEU A 360 6.02 6.53 13.07
C LEU A 360 5.25 5.59 12.14
N SER A 361 3.99 5.93 11.82
CA SER A 361 3.18 5.14 10.89
C SER A 361 3.84 5.04 9.51
N GLU A 362 4.43 6.13 9.01
CA GLU A 362 5.17 6.14 7.74
C GLU A 362 6.42 5.26 7.83
N GLY A 363 7.18 5.33 8.93
CA GLY A 363 8.32 4.45 9.18
C GLY A 363 7.95 2.95 9.21
N ILE A 364 6.84 2.60 9.86
CA ILE A 364 6.32 1.22 9.87
C ILE A 364 5.86 0.82 8.47
N ASN A 365 5.16 1.70 7.75
CA ASN A 365 4.75 1.46 6.37
C ASN A 365 5.96 1.20 5.46
N ASN A 366 7.07 1.93 5.61
CA ASN A 366 8.30 1.70 4.85
C ASN A 366 8.88 0.29 5.11
N LEU A 367 8.83 -0.18 6.36
CA LEU A 367 9.26 -1.53 6.71
C LEU A 367 8.35 -2.58 6.09
N SER A 368 7.04 -2.42 6.21
CA SER A 368 6.06 -3.32 5.62
C SER A 368 6.14 -3.33 4.08
N ALA A 369 6.46 -2.19 3.46
CA ALA A 369 6.59 -2.01 2.01
C ALA A 369 7.70 -2.86 1.41
N SER A 370 8.74 -3.15 2.20
CA SER A 370 9.84 -4.02 1.78
C SER A 370 9.38 -5.44 1.47
N GLY A 371 8.25 -5.88 2.04
CA GLY A 371 7.79 -7.25 1.96
C GLY A 371 8.75 -8.26 2.62
N ASN A 372 9.69 -7.79 3.44
CA ASN A 372 10.68 -8.61 4.14
C ASN A 372 10.18 -9.09 5.51
N PHE A 373 9.10 -8.48 6.01
CA PHE A 373 8.47 -8.82 7.28
C PHE A 373 7.01 -9.15 7.01
N ASN A 374 6.55 -10.31 7.50
CA ASN A 374 5.13 -10.64 7.56
C ASN A 374 4.40 -9.65 8.48
N ARG A 375 5.03 -9.29 9.60
CA ARG A 375 4.42 -8.42 10.60
C ARG A 375 5.46 -7.62 11.37
N VAL A 376 5.12 -6.37 11.69
CA VAL A 376 5.95 -5.45 12.46
C VAL A 376 5.13 -4.97 13.65
N ASN A 377 5.25 -5.68 14.77
CA ASN A 377 4.59 -5.29 16.02
C ASN A 377 5.46 -4.25 16.75
N TYR A 378 4.84 -3.26 17.38
CA TYR A 378 5.56 -2.24 18.15
C TYR A 378 4.75 -1.76 19.36
N ARG A 379 5.45 -1.37 20.42
CA ARG A 379 4.90 -0.68 21.59
C ARG A 379 5.74 0.55 21.92
N LEU A 380 5.07 1.60 22.38
CA LEU A 380 5.72 2.81 22.89
C LEU A 380 5.63 2.80 24.41
N ILE A 381 6.77 2.57 25.06
CA ILE A 381 6.87 2.48 26.52
C ILE A 381 7.41 3.80 27.05
N PRO A 382 6.67 4.58 27.85
CA PRO A 382 7.17 5.81 28.42
C PRO A 382 8.30 5.52 29.41
N ASN A 383 9.46 6.16 29.23
CA ASN A 383 10.62 5.92 30.07
C ASN A 383 10.56 6.66 31.41
N ASN A 384 9.75 7.74 31.49
CA ASN A 384 9.40 8.56 32.66
C ASN A 384 8.34 9.61 32.23
N ASN A 385 7.93 10.53 33.11
CA ASN A 385 7.06 11.68 32.77
C ASN A 385 7.72 12.77 31.90
N ASP A 386 8.91 12.52 31.35
CA ASP A 386 9.74 13.51 30.63
C ASP A 386 9.48 13.53 29.10
N GLY A 387 8.45 12.81 28.62
CA GLY A 387 8.10 12.76 27.19
C GLY A 387 9.00 11.87 26.31
N LEU A 388 9.90 11.10 26.93
CA LEU A 388 10.79 10.15 26.27
C LEU A 388 10.18 8.74 26.25
N TYR A 389 10.25 8.09 25.09
CA TYR A 389 9.72 6.75 24.87
C TYR A 389 10.80 5.76 24.45
N THR A 390 10.65 4.52 24.88
CA THR A 390 11.28 3.36 24.26
C THR A 390 10.34 2.79 23.20
N LEU A 391 10.81 2.74 21.95
CA LEU A 391 10.13 2.04 20.87
C LEU A 391 10.57 0.57 20.90
N ALA A 392 9.70 -0.29 21.42
CA ALA A 392 9.94 -1.72 21.47
C ALA A 392 9.28 -2.41 20.29
N MET A 393 10.07 -3.01 19.39
CA MET A 393 9.57 -3.64 18.18
C MET A 393 9.86 -5.14 18.17
N LYS A 394 8.84 -5.92 17.83
CA LYS A 394 8.90 -7.36 17.62
C LYS A 394 8.47 -7.66 16.19
N MET A 395 9.39 -8.15 15.38
CA MET A 395 9.20 -8.34 13.95
C MET A 395 9.11 -9.83 13.63
N GLU A 396 8.27 -10.15 12.65
CA GLU A 396 8.18 -11.48 12.06
C GLU A 396 8.70 -11.39 10.63
N GLU A 397 9.88 -11.95 10.37
CA GLU A 397 10.46 -11.98 9.03
C GLU A 397 9.63 -12.86 8.09
N SER A 398 9.52 -12.47 6.82
CA SER A 398 8.85 -13.27 5.80
C SER A 398 9.64 -14.54 5.52
N GLU A 399 8.99 -15.69 5.65
CA GLU A 399 9.56 -16.99 5.27
C GLU A 399 9.73 -17.10 3.76
N ASN A 400 8.78 -16.53 3.00
CA ASN A 400 8.83 -16.51 1.54
C ASN A 400 9.91 -15.54 1.08
N LYS A 401 10.98 -16.09 0.47
CA LYS A 401 12.10 -15.31 -0.07
C LYS A 401 12.12 -15.31 -1.60
N SER A 402 11.32 -16.16 -2.24
CA SER A 402 11.21 -16.23 -3.68
C SER A 402 9.80 -15.97 -4.17
N PHE A 403 9.70 -15.31 -5.31
CA PHE A 403 8.43 -14.98 -5.94
C PHE A 403 8.49 -15.27 -7.44
N LEU A 404 7.40 -15.84 -7.96
CA LEU A 404 7.10 -15.87 -9.38
C LEU A 404 6.03 -14.80 -9.65
N ARG A 405 6.29 -13.89 -10.57
CA ARG A 405 5.38 -12.79 -10.86
C ARG A 405 5.07 -12.70 -12.34
N LEU A 406 3.87 -12.22 -12.64
CA LEU A 406 3.33 -12.20 -14.00
C LEU A 406 2.78 -10.81 -14.33
N GLY A 407 3.03 -10.36 -15.55
CA GLY A 407 2.49 -9.11 -16.10
C GLY A 407 2.13 -9.28 -17.57
N LEU A 408 1.24 -8.41 -18.06
CA LEU A 408 0.93 -8.29 -19.47
C LEU A 408 1.09 -6.83 -19.90
N HIS A 409 1.47 -6.64 -21.16
CA HIS A 409 1.60 -5.33 -21.76
C HIS A 409 1.25 -5.37 -23.25
N TYR A 410 0.68 -4.28 -23.73
CA TYR A 410 0.52 -3.96 -25.15
C TYR A 410 0.71 -2.48 -25.36
N ASP A 411 1.50 -2.10 -26.37
CA ASP A 411 1.50 -0.77 -26.97
C ASP A 411 1.86 -0.85 -28.46
N GLU A 412 1.91 0.28 -29.15
CA GLU A 412 2.18 0.32 -30.59
C GLU A 412 3.67 0.18 -30.98
N LEU A 413 4.59 0.34 -30.04
CA LEU A 413 6.04 0.20 -30.22
C LEU A 413 6.52 -1.23 -29.91
N TYR A 414 6.30 -1.70 -28.68
CA TYR A 414 6.71 -3.01 -28.18
C TYR A 414 5.69 -4.12 -28.45
N LYS A 415 4.47 -3.77 -28.88
CA LYS A 415 3.39 -4.73 -29.20
C LYS A 415 3.06 -5.63 -28.00
N ILE A 416 2.60 -6.86 -28.22
CA ILE A 416 2.15 -7.75 -27.12
C ILE A 416 3.38 -8.30 -26.39
N GLY A 417 3.36 -8.23 -25.06
CA GLY A 417 4.35 -8.87 -24.19
C GLY A 417 3.72 -9.51 -22.96
N ALA A 418 4.13 -10.75 -22.67
CA ALA A 418 3.87 -11.43 -21.41
C ALA A 418 5.15 -11.46 -20.58
N LEU A 419 5.11 -10.85 -19.40
CA LEU A 419 6.22 -10.81 -18.45
C LEU A 419 6.12 -11.99 -17.50
N ILE A 420 7.21 -12.74 -17.40
CA ILE A 420 7.47 -13.75 -16.37
C ILE A 420 8.67 -13.27 -15.57
N ASN A 421 8.48 -13.06 -14.29
CA ASN A 421 9.51 -12.60 -13.38
C ASN A 421 9.82 -13.65 -12.32
N TYR A 422 11.11 -13.82 -12.04
CA TYR A 422 11.59 -14.55 -10.88
C TYR A 422 12.41 -13.63 -9.99
N THR A 423 11.95 -13.43 -8.76
CA THR A 423 12.64 -12.62 -7.76
C THR A 423 13.06 -13.49 -6.58
N ARG A 424 14.35 -13.39 -6.18
CA ARG A 424 14.90 -13.99 -4.96
C ARG A 424 15.46 -12.89 -4.07
N LYS A 425 14.96 -12.85 -2.83
CA LYS A 425 15.50 -12.03 -1.75
C LYS A 425 16.51 -12.83 -0.92
N SER A 426 17.48 -12.13 -0.36
CA SER A 426 18.58 -12.72 0.40
C SER A 426 19.30 -13.84 -0.37
N LEU A 427 19.71 -13.56 -1.61
CA LEU A 427 20.31 -14.57 -2.49
C LEU A 427 21.77 -14.84 -2.09
N LEU A 428 22.59 -13.78 -2.03
CA LEU A 428 24.00 -13.83 -1.65
C LEU A 428 24.27 -13.20 -0.29
N PHE A 429 23.48 -12.18 0.09
CA PHE A 429 23.58 -11.49 1.37
C PHE A 429 22.24 -11.54 2.11
N SER A 430 22.12 -10.91 3.28
CA SER A 430 20.84 -10.88 3.98
C SER A 430 19.88 -9.83 3.41
N ASN A 431 20.41 -8.78 2.80
CA ASN A 431 19.70 -7.57 2.37
C ASN A 431 19.78 -7.31 0.86
N ASP A 432 20.10 -8.33 0.06
CA ASP A 432 20.09 -8.25 -1.40
C ASP A 432 18.80 -8.79 -2.01
N VAL A 433 18.49 -8.32 -3.22
CA VAL A 433 17.39 -8.78 -4.04
C VAL A 433 17.91 -8.99 -5.46
N ALA A 434 17.69 -10.18 -6.01
CA ALA A 434 17.91 -10.52 -7.41
C ALA A 434 16.54 -10.67 -8.09
N SER A 435 16.33 -9.99 -9.21
CA SER A 435 15.09 -10.02 -9.99
C SER A 435 15.42 -10.23 -11.46
N LEU A 436 14.77 -11.19 -12.10
CA LEU A 436 14.90 -11.47 -13.52
C LEU A 436 13.53 -11.39 -14.19
N ASP A 437 13.36 -10.38 -15.02
CA ASP A 437 12.22 -10.16 -15.90
C ASP A 437 12.51 -10.77 -17.27
N ILE A 438 11.66 -11.69 -17.73
CA ILE A 438 11.68 -12.21 -19.10
C ILE A 438 10.35 -11.85 -19.75
N VAL A 439 10.42 -11.10 -20.84
CA VAL A 439 9.25 -10.69 -21.63
C VAL A 439 9.21 -11.50 -22.91
N VAL A 440 8.18 -12.33 -23.04
CA VAL A 440 7.92 -13.16 -24.21
C VAL A 440 6.76 -12.56 -24.99
N GLY A 441 6.93 -12.37 -26.30
CA GLY A 441 5.93 -11.72 -27.15
C GLY A 441 6.52 -11.39 -28.51
N ASP A 442 5.97 -10.37 -29.17
CA ASP A 442 6.44 -9.91 -30.49
C ASP A 442 7.89 -9.40 -30.41
N GLN A 443 8.20 -8.67 -29.34
CA GLN A 443 9.52 -8.10 -29.08
C GLN A 443 10.10 -8.69 -27.80
N PHE A 444 11.02 -9.64 -27.95
CA PHE A 444 11.72 -10.27 -26.83
C PHE A 444 12.55 -9.25 -26.06
N ARG A 445 12.37 -9.21 -24.74
CA ARG A 445 13.10 -8.31 -23.83
C ARG A 445 13.44 -9.05 -22.54
N TYR A 446 14.53 -8.65 -21.90
CA TYR A 446 14.80 -9.09 -20.54
C TYR A 446 15.41 -7.97 -19.71
N ASN A 447 15.21 -8.04 -18.40
CA ASN A 447 15.79 -7.12 -17.45
C ASN A 447 16.20 -7.89 -16.18
N PHE A 448 17.48 -7.85 -15.85
CA PHE A 448 18.04 -8.43 -14.65
C PHE A 448 18.53 -7.31 -13.73
N ASP A 449 18.03 -7.30 -12.50
CA ASP A 449 18.43 -6.37 -11.46
C ASP A 449 18.91 -7.15 -10.23
N TYR A 450 20.10 -6.80 -9.76
CA TYR A 450 20.63 -7.27 -8.48
C TYR A 450 20.97 -6.06 -7.62
N TYR A 451 20.33 -5.93 -6.46
CA TYR A 451 20.41 -4.74 -5.62
C TYR A 451 20.64 -5.11 -4.15
N ILE A 452 21.66 -4.52 -3.53
CA ILE A 452 21.96 -4.68 -2.10
C ILE A 452 21.50 -3.44 -1.35
N ASP A 453 20.40 -3.55 -0.58
CA ASP A 453 19.81 -2.42 0.15
C ASP A 453 20.48 -2.24 1.52
N LYS A 454 21.33 -1.22 1.66
CA LYS A 454 21.98 -0.89 2.94
C LYS A 454 21.29 0.27 3.68
N GLY A 455 20.05 0.61 3.34
CA GLY A 455 19.29 1.68 3.98
C GLY A 455 19.94 3.05 3.74
N PHE A 456 20.41 3.71 4.81
CA PHE A 456 21.10 5.01 4.68
C PHE A 456 22.52 4.92 4.14
N TYR A 457 23.14 3.75 4.20
CA TYR A 457 24.48 3.56 3.65
C TYR A 457 24.41 3.36 2.13
N TRP A 458 25.57 3.47 1.49
CA TRP A 458 25.70 3.20 0.06
C TRP A 458 25.27 1.76 -0.29
N SER A 459 24.17 1.65 -1.00
CA SER A 459 23.70 0.46 -1.68
C SER A 459 24.49 0.24 -2.96
N ILE A 460 24.57 -1.01 -3.41
CA ILE A 460 25.29 -1.39 -4.63
C ILE A 460 24.30 -2.16 -5.50
N GLY A 461 24.27 -1.82 -6.79
CA GLY A 461 23.43 -2.47 -7.76
C GLY A 461 24.16 -2.88 -9.02
N LEU A 462 23.67 -3.94 -9.65
CA LEU A 462 24.06 -4.41 -10.97
C LEU A 462 22.77 -4.58 -11.78
N LYS A 463 22.79 -4.06 -13.00
CA LYS A 463 21.67 -4.14 -13.93
C LYS A 463 22.14 -4.64 -15.28
N SER A 464 21.37 -5.51 -15.91
CA SER A 464 21.57 -5.97 -17.27
C SER A 464 20.23 -5.99 -18.00
N ARG A 465 20.11 -5.23 -19.09
CA ARG A 465 18.85 -5.03 -19.80
C ARG A 465 19.06 -5.24 -21.29
N TYR A 466 18.16 -5.97 -21.92
CA TYR A 466 18.07 -6.11 -23.36
C TYR A 466 16.71 -5.64 -23.85
N ASN A 467 16.70 -4.73 -24.82
CA ASN A 467 15.49 -4.28 -25.49
C ASN A 467 15.63 -4.43 -27.00
N LYS A 468 14.51 -4.78 -27.62
CA LYS A 468 14.33 -4.78 -29.07
C LYS A 468 12.98 -4.14 -29.39
N PHE A 469 12.94 -3.36 -30.45
CA PHE A 469 11.68 -3.02 -31.13
C PHE A 469 11.93 -2.80 -32.62
N GLU A 470 10.86 -2.92 -33.41
CA GLU A 470 10.85 -2.63 -34.84
C GLU A 470 9.76 -1.60 -35.10
N HIS A 471 10.10 -0.51 -35.78
CA HIS A 471 9.13 0.55 -36.06
C HIS A 471 9.39 1.24 -37.42
N PRO A 472 8.35 1.47 -38.24
CA PRO A 472 8.46 2.20 -39.49
C PRO A 472 8.58 3.71 -39.26
N VAL A 473 9.73 4.28 -39.61
CA VAL A 473 9.94 5.74 -39.57
C VAL A 473 9.84 6.35 -40.97
N SER A 474 9.66 7.67 -41.07
CA SER A 474 9.70 8.33 -42.37
C SER A 474 11.11 8.25 -42.96
N PHE A 475 11.19 8.07 -44.28
CA PHE A 475 12.49 7.97 -44.93
C PHE A 475 13.26 9.29 -44.87
N ASP A 476 12.58 10.44 -44.99
CA ASP A 476 13.19 11.75 -44.81
C ASP A 476 13.86 11.89 -43.43
N PHE A 477 13.20 11.41 -42.37
CA PHE A 477 13.78 11.40 -41.03
C PHE A 477 15.02 10.50 -40.95
N ALA A 478 14.94 9.27 -41.47
CA ALA A 478 16.09 8.37 -41.50
C ALA A 478 17.26 8.94 -42.32
N ARG A 479 16.96 9.59 -43.45
CA ARG A 479 17.92 10.25 -44.33
C ARG A 479 18.66 11.37 -43.61
N GLU A 480 17.94 12.22 -42.89
CA GLU A 480 18.53 13.35 -42.15
C GLU A 480 19.41 12.90 -40.97
N ASN A 481 19.07 11.79 -40.32
CA ASN A 481 19.78 11.32 -39.13
C ASN A 481 20.89 10.30 -39.42
N ALA A 482 20.81 9.58 -40.55
CA ALA A 482 21.78 8.56 -40.97
C ALA A 482 22.51 8.90 -42.29
N GLU A 483 22.42 10.15 -42.76
CA GLU A 483 23.12 10.67 -43.95
C GLU A 483 22.91 9.84 -45.25
N LEU A 484 21.70 9.32 -45.45
CA LEU A 484 21.39 8.45 -46.60
C LEU A 484 21.18 9.27 -47.90
N GLU A 485 21.38 8.62 -49.05
CA GLU A 485 20.95 9.18 -50.34
C GLU A 485 19.43 9.05 -50.54
N ASP A 486 18.82 9.97 -51.29
CA ASP A 486 17.40 9.87 -51.61
C ASP A 486 17.13 8.77 -52.65
N ILE A 487 16.36 7.76 -52.27
CA ILE A 487 16.00 6.61 -53.11
C ILE A 487 14.49 6.52 -53.40
N GLY A 488 13.71 7.54 -53.04
CA GLY A 488 12.29 7.64 -53.41
C GLY A 488 11.33 6.69 -52.68
N ILE A 489 11.65 6.29 -51.44
CA ILE A 489 10.75 5.54 -50.55
C ILE A 489 10.16 6.47 -49.48
N ASN A 490 8.94 6.17 -49.01
CA ASN A 490 8.24 7.02 -48.03
C ASN A 490 8.56 6.68 -46.57
N LYS A 491 8.73 5.39 -46.27
CA LYS A 491 8.98 4.86 -44.94
C LYS A 491 10.01 3.74 -44.98
N ILE A 492 10.71 3.56 -43.87
CA ILE A 492 11.73 2.53 -43.67
C ILE A 492 11.51 1.87 -42.30
N ASP A 493 11.54 0.54 -42.26
CA ASP A 493 11.44 -0.20 -41.00
C ASP A 493 12.80 -0.19 -40.30
N VAL A 494 12.83 0.34 -39.07
CA VAL A 494 14.03 0.40 -38.23
C VAL A 494 13.97 -0.70 -37.17
N ASP A 495 14.96 -1.59 -37.18
CA ASP A 495 15.23 -2.58 -36.14
C ASP A 495 16.21 -1.97 -35.12
N TYR A 496 15.72 -1.74 -33.90
CA TYR A 496 16.47 -1.14 -32.81
C TYR A 496 16.78 -2.19 -31.75
N ARG A 497 18.07 -2.38 -31.42
CA ARG A 497 18.53 -3.30 -30.37
C ARG A 497 19.47 -2.60 -29.40
N ASP A 498 19.13 -2.66 -28.12
CA ASP A 498 19.92 -2.11 -27.03
C ASP A 498 20.24 -3.21 -26.01
N PHE A 499 21.52 -3.39 -25.71
CA PHE A 499 21.99 -4.23 -24.63
C PHE A 499 22.85 -3.43 -23.67
N THR A 500 22.31 -3.18 -22.47
CA THR A 500 22.91 -2.29 -21.48
C THR A 500 23.28 -3.07 -20.21
N ASN A 501 24.50 -2.90 -19.73
CA ASN A 501 24.99 -3.41 -18.45
C ASN A 501 25.45 -2.24 -17.59
N GLN A 502 25.01 -2.17 -16.35
CA GLN A 502 25.36 -1.11 -15.42
C GLN A 502 25.81 -1.69 -14.08
N VAL A 503 26.80 -1.05 -13.48
CA VAL A 503 27.14 -1.20 -12.06
C VAL A 503 27.07 0.16 -11.42
N TYR A 504 26.39 0.26 -10.28
CA TYR A 504 26.16 1.54 -9.63
C TYR A 504 26.22 1.43 -8.10
N ALA A 505 26.48 2.57 -7.47
CA ALA A 505 26.31 2.78 -6.06
C ALA A 505 25.26 3.87 -5.84
N GLU A 506 24.34 3.65 -4.90
CA GLU A 506 23.21 4.54 -4.62
C GLU A 506 23.11 4.84 -3.12
N THR A 507 22.63 6.03 -2.74
CA THR A 507 22.27 6.36 -1.36
C THR A 507 21.03 7.27 -1.31
N LEU A 508 20.36 7.30 -0.15
CA LEU A 508 19.23 8.18 0.11
C LEU A 508 19.70 9.54 0.67
N PHE A 509 19.82 10.53 -0.21
CA PHE A 509 20.12 11.91 0.18
C PHE A 509 18.89 12.58 0.82
N LYS A 510 19.09 13.21 2.00
CA LYS A 510 18.01 13.80 2.83
C LYS A 510 16.83 12.85 3.09
N GLN A 511 17.08 11.53 3.06
CA GLN A 511 16.08 10.48 3.30
C GLN A 511 14.90 10.43 2.30
N VAL A 512 14.93 11.24 1.23
CA VAL A 512 13.83 11.33 0.25
C VAL A 512 14.30 11.34 -1.21
N PHE A 513 15.51 11.81 -1.48
CA PHE A 513 16.12 11.76 -2.82
C PHE A 513 16.98 10.51 -2.95
N SER A 514 16.85 9.80 -4.07
CA SER A 514 17.84 8.78 -4.46
C SER A 514 18.93 9.45 -5.29
N PHE A 515 20.18 9.29 -4.86
CA PHE A 515 21.35 9.75 -5.60
C PHE A 515 22.24 8.55 -5.91
N GLY A 516 22.62 8.38 -7.17
CA GLY A 516 23.50 7.29 -7.59
C GLY A 516 24.52 7.69 -8.62
N LEU A 517 25.61 6.92 -8.66
CA LEU A 517 26.71 7.05 -9.60
C LEU A 517 27.11 5.65 -10.08
N GLY A 518 27.48 5.53 -11.34
CA GLY A 518 27.82 4.22 -11.92
C GLY A 518 28.65 4.27 -13.18
N ALA A 519 28.95 3.06 -13.67
CA ALA A 519 29.57 2.82 -14.96
C ALA A 519 28.64 1.95 -15.80
N GLU A 520 28.61 2.22 -17.10
CA GLU A 520 27.74 1.59 -18.08
C GLU A 520 28.55 1.07 -19.26
N HIS A 521 28.17 -0.13 -19.72
CA HIS A 521 28.47 -0.63 -21.05
C HIS A 521 27.16 -0.75 -21.82
N LYS A 522 27.11 -0.20 -23.02
CA LYS A 522 25.96 -0.28 -23.92
C LYS A 522 26.40 -0.80 -25.27
N TYR A 523 25.73 -1.84 -25.76
CA TYR A 523 25.80 -2.23 -27.16
C TYR A 523 24.52 -1.75 -27.85
N LEU A 524 24.68 -0.92 -28.87
CA LEU A 524 23.60 -0.35 -29.65
C LEU A 524 23.73 -0.83 -31.09
N ARG A 525 22.64 -1.39 -31.63
CA ARG A 525 22.54 -1.75 -33.04
C ARG A 525 21.25 -1.19 -33.61
N ILE A 526 21.37 -0.42 -34.68
CA ILE A 526 20.24 0.13 -35.42
C ILE A 526 20.44 -0.26 -36.88
N ALA A 527 19.44 -0.92 -37.45
CA ALA A 527 19.50 -1.42 -38.82
C ALA A 527 18.15 -1.25 -39.54
N SER A 528 18.14 -1.43 -40.86
CA SER A 528 16.93 -1.59 -41.63
C SER A 528 17.05 -2.72 -42.66
N GLU A 529 16.03 -3.57 -42.71
CA GLU A 529 15.90 -4.61 -43.73
C GLU A 529 15.18 -4.10 -44.99
N THR A 530 14.65 -2.88 -44.99
CA THR A 530 13.98 -2.27 -46.16
C THR A 530 14.97 -1.87 -47.25
N LEU A 531 16.22 -1.60 -46.88
CA LEU A 531 17.34 -1.31 -47.77
C LEU A 531 18.11 -2.61 -48.03
N GLY A 532 18.44 -2.92 -49.30
CA GLY A 532 19.20 -4.13 -49.62
C GLY A 532 19.85 -4.08 -51.00
N ASP A 533 21.00 -4.75 -51.15
CA ASP A 533 21.70 -4.94 -52.42
C ASP A 533 21.05 -6.12 -53.21
N PRO A 534 20.61 -5.90 -54.47
CA PRO A 534 20.15 -6.98 -55.36
C PRO A 534 21.14 -8.15 -55.55
N ASN A 535 22.42 -7.99 -55.19
CA ASN A 535 23.48 -9.00 -55.37
C ASN A 535 23.80 -9.85 -54.11
N GLY A 536 23.02 -9.74 -53.04
CA GLY A 536 22.97 -10.77 -51.98
C GLY A 536 24.04 -10.67 -50.88
N GLY A 537 24.65 -9.51 -50.66
CA GLY A 537 25.40 -9.18 -49.44
C GLY A 537 24.54 -8.37 -48.46
N ILE A 538 24.75 -8.54 -47.15
CA ILE A 538 24.30 -7.56 -46.15
C ILE A 538 25.19 -6.33 -46.38
N ASP A 539 24.65 -5.30 -47.03
CA ASP A 539 25.38 -4.07 -47.34
C ASP A 539 25.57 -3.22 -46.07
N GLU A 540 26.67 -2.46 -45.98
CA GLU A 540 26.91 -1.48 -44.89
C GLU A 540 25.76 -0.44 -44.83
N ASN A 541 25.12 -0.17 -45.98
CA ASN A 541 23.95 0.72 -46.13
C ASN A 541 22.68 0.27 -45.37
N THR A 542 22.69 -0.91 -44.76
CA THR A 542 21.57 -1.42 -43.92
C THR A 542 21.80 -1.19 -42.44
N LEU A 543 23.00 -0.75 -42.04
CA LEU A 543 23.41 -0.58 -40.65
C LEU A 543 23.65 0.91 -40.37
N PHE A 544 22.84 1.49 -39.49
CA PHE A 544 22.98 2.88 -39.06
C PHE A 544 23.86 3.00 -37.80
N GLU A 545 23.87 1.97 -36.96
CA GLU A 545 24.69 1.90 -35.75
C GLU A 545 24.99 0.45 -35.38
N ASN A 546 26.19 0.18 -34.88
CA ASN A 546 26.61 -1.13 -34.40
C ASN A 546 27.79 -1.02 -33.42
N SER A 547 27.70 -0.12 -32.44
CA SER A 547 28.80 0.21 -31.53
C SER A 547 28.59 -0.26 -30.10
N HIS A 548 29.72 -0.54 -29.44
CA HIS A 548 29.82 -0.69 -28.00
C HIS A 548 30.27 0.64 -27.38
N PHE A 549 29.44 1.26 -26.55
CA PHE A 549 29.73 2.46 -25.81
C PHE A 549 30.04 2.14 -24.34
N TYR A 550 30.99 2.88 -23.78
CA TYR A 550 31.35 2.82 -22.38
C TYR A 550 31.23 4.21 -21.77
N SER A 551 30.43 4.33 -20.72
CA SER A 551 30.11 5.60 -20.09
C SER A 551 30.17 5.52 -18.57
N THR A 552 30.30 6.67 -17.93
CA THR A 552 29.96 6.84 -16.51
C THR A 552 28.69 7.66 -16.42
N PHE A 553 27.91 7.44 -15.36
CA PHE A 553 26.65 8.14 -15.20
C PHE A 553 26.38 8.52 -13.76
N GLY A 554 25.52 9.52 -13.58
CA GLY A 554 24.99 9.93 -12.30
C GLY A 554 23.54 10.34 -12.42
N TYR A 555 22.75 10.05 -11.39
CA TYR A 555 21.34 10.40 -11.35
C TYR A 555 20.91 10.93 -9.98
N LEU A 556 19.85 11.72 -10.01
CA LEU A 556 19.15 12.22 -8.82
C LEU A 556 17.65 12.11 -9.04
N LYS A 557 16.99 11.31 -8.20
CA LYS A 557 15.57 10.98 -8.32
C LYS A 557 14.79 11.40 -7.08
N TYR A 558 13.59 11.93 -7.29
CA TYR A 558 12.60 12.15 -6.25
C TYR A 558 11.22 11.86 -6.82
N ASP A 559 10.44 11.07 -6.09
CA ASP A 559 9.12 10.66 -6.55
C ASP A 559 8.17 10.55 -5.37
N SER A 560 7.25 11.50 -5.29
CA SER A 560 6.18 11.55 -4.29
C SER A 560 4.79 11.43 -4.92
N TYR A 561 4.70 11.06 -6.21
CA TYR A 561 3.40 10.81 -6.83
C TYR A 561 2.66 9.69 -6.12
N ASP A 562 1.36 9.91 -5.91
CA ASP A 562 0.46 8.95 -5.28
C ASP A 562 0.12 7.78 -6.21
N ASN A 563 0.14 8.00 -7.53
CA ASN A 563 -0.04 7.00 -8.57
C ASN A 563 0.92 7.26 -9.74
N LYS A 564 1.50 6.21 -10.34
CA LYS A 564 2.43 6.34 -11.49
C LYS A 564 1.73 6.78 -12.79
N TYR A 565 0.53 6.26 -13.06
CA TYR A 565 -0.17 6.44 -14.34
C TYR A 565 -1.15 7.61 -14.30
N PHE A 566 -1.90 7.75 -13.19
CA PHE A 566 -2.90 8.79 -12.99
C PHE A 566 -2.61 9.58 -11.70
N PRO A 567 -1.48 10.31 -11.62
CA PRO A 567 -1.11 11.03 -10.40
C PRO A 567 -2.12 12.14 -10.10
N SER A 568 -2.63 12.16 -8.87
CA SER A 568 -3.56 13.20 -8.38
C SER A 568 -2.88 14.24 -7.49
N ARG A 569 -1.74 13.87 -6.92
CA ARG A 569 -0.92 14.73 -6.05
C ARG A 569 0.54 14.27 -6.01
N GLY A 570 1.43 15.23 -5.80
CA GLY A 570 2.84 14.99 -5.52
C GLY A 570 3.76 15.69 -6.51
N VAL A 571 5.06 15.46 -6.32
CA VAL A 571 6.14 16.02 -7.12
C VAL A 571 7.03 14.87 -7.59
N TYR A 572 7.46 14.96 -8.84
CA TYR A 572 8.40 14.04 -9.48
C TYR A 572 9.60 14.81 -10.01
N PHE A 573 10.79 14.27 -9.82
CA PHE A 573 12.03 14.77 -10.37
C PHE A 573 12.91 13.60 -10.75
N ASP A 574 13.44 13.61 -11.98
CA ASP A 574 14.41 12.64 -12.45
C ASP A 574 15.46 13.38 -13.27
N GLY A 575 16.67 13.46 -12.73
CA GLY A 575 17.84 14.03 -13.39
C GLY A 575 18.85 12.94 -13.69
N ASP A 576 19.35 12.93 -14.91
CA ASP A 576 20.26 11.91 -15.43
C ASP A 576 21.39 12.57 -16.23
N PHE A 577 22.63 12.14 -15.98
CA PHE A 577 23.82 12.69 -16.62
C PHE A 577 24.79 11.57 -16.97
N HIS A 578 25.07 11.40 -18.26
CA HIS A 578 25.98 10.40 -18.81
C HIS A 578 27.21 11.07 -19.43
N VAL A 579 28.38 10.48 -19.23
CA VAL A 579 29.64 10.85 -19.89
C VAL A 579 30.13 9.63 -20.68
N TYR A 580 30.12 9.72 -22.01
CA TYR A 580 30.57 8.68 -22.91
C TYR A 580 32.06 8.84 -23.18
N LEU A 581 32.84 7.82 -22.81
CA LEU A 581 34.31 7.87 -22.76
C LEU A 581 34.94 7.06 -23.89
N PHE A 582 34.37 5.91 -24.23
CA PHE A 582 34.92 5.02 -25.25
C PHE A 582 33.81 4.46 -26.13
N SER A 583 34.13 4.22 -27.39
CA SER A 583 33.28 3.48 -28.32
C SER A 583 34.11 2.48 -29.11
N SER A 584 33.50 1.38 -29.56
CA SER A 584 34.06 0.58 -30.66
C SER A 584 34.03 1.34 -31.99
N ASP A 585 33.25 2.43 -32.05
CA ASP A 585 33.27 3.47 -33.08
C ASP A 585 33.06 2.92 -34.49
N TYR A 586 31.92 2.24 -34.71
CA TYR A 586 31.62 1.61 -36.00
C TYR A 586 31.58 2.63 -37.16
N ASN A 587 31.03 3.81 -36.92
CA ASN A 587 30.87 4.88 -37.91
C ASN A 587 32.10 5.81 -38.02
N ASN A 588 33.13 5.63 -37.19
CA ASN A 588 34.30 6.53 -37.09
C ASN A 588 33.94 8.00 -36.82
N ASP A 589 32.89 8.23 -36.03
CA ASP A 589 32.31 9.54 -35.71
C ASP A 589 32.31 9.84 -34.19
N PHE A 590 32.86 8.92 -33.39
CA PHE A 590 32.91 9.05 -31.94
C PHE A 590 33.96 10.07 -31.49
N ALA A 591 33.52 11.00 -30.63
CA ALA A 591 34.37 11.80 -29.76
C ALA A 591 33.79 11.72 -28.34
N GLU A 592 34.56 12.00 -27.29
CA GLU A 592 34.00 12.06 -25.94
C GLU A 592 32.89 13.12 -25.86
N PHE A 593 31.73 12.73 -25.34
CA PHE A 593 30.59 13.63 -25.16
C PHE A 593 29.84 13.31 -23.88
N SER A 594 28.94 14.20 -23.48
CA SER A 594 28.04 13.99 -22.34
C SER A 594 26.61 14.27 -22.74
N ILE A 595 25.67 13.58 -22.10
CA ILE A 595 24.25 13.84 -22.25
C ILE A 595 23.68 14.15 -20.87
N ALA A 596 22.98 15.26 -20.76
CA ALA A 596 22.23 15.65 -19.58
C ALA A 596 20.74 15.66 -19.93
N LYS A 597 19.90 15.11 -19.06
CA LYS A 597 18.45 15.28 -19.15
C LYS A 597 17.80 15.38 -17.77
N GLY A 598 16.67 16.05 -17.72
CA GLY A 598 15.93 16.28 -16.49
C GLY A 598 14.43 16.37 -16.74
N THR A 599 13.66 15.76 -15.85
CA THR A 599 12.20 15.85 -15.79
C THR A 599 11.79 16.41 -14.45
N LEU A 600 10.90 17.40 -14.45
CA LEU A 600 10.24 17.94 -13.27
C LEU A 600 8.73 17.86 -13.49
N GLY A 601 8.02 17.21 -12.57
CA GLY A 601 6.59 17.03 -12.61
C GLY A 601 5.91 17.46 -11.31
N TYR A 602 4.73 18.06 -11.43
CA TYR A 602 3.88 18.43 -10.30
C TYR A 602 2.43 18.04 -10.59
N ALA A 603 1.82 17.31 -9.67
CA ALA A 603 0.42 16.93 -9.71
C ALA A 603 -0.32 17.50 -8.49
N PHE A 604 -1.52 18.01 -8.71
CA PHE A 604 -2.39 18.51 -7.65
C PHE A 604 -3.87 18.39 -8.04
N SER A 605 -4.75 18.25 -7.04
CA SER A 605 -6.20 18.14 -7.23
C SER A 605 -6.91 19.39 -6.70
N PRO A 606 -7.27 20.37 -7.54
CA PRO A 606 -7.91 21.61 -7.08
C PRO A 606 -9.37 21.41 -6.60
N PHE A 607 -10.05 20.35 -7.04
CA PHE A 607 -11.38 19.95 -6.58
C PHE A 607 -11.53 18.43 -6.65
N ASN A 608 -12.58 17.90 -6.02
CA ASN A 608 -12.78 16.45 -5.95
C ASN A 608 -12.90 15.84 -7.36
N ARG A 609 -12.24 14.70 -7.60
CA ARG A 609 -12.20 13.96 -8.88
C ARG A 609 -11.53 14.68 -10.05
N PHE A 610 -10.81 15.78 -9.81
CA PHE A 610 -10.08 16.46 -10.85
C PHE A 610 -8.65 16.69 -10.42
N SER A 611 -7.72 16.26 -11.27
CA SER A 611 -6.29 16.45 -11.08
C SER A 611 -5.71 17.21 -12.26
N THR A 612 -4.66 17.98 -11.97
CA THR A 612 -3.85 18.68 -12.96
C THR A 612 -2.42 18.24 -12.81
N ARG A 613 -1.78 17.89 -13.93
CA ARG A 613 -0.38 17.50 -14.00
C ARG A 613 0.38 18.44 -14.91
N ILE A 614 1.45 19.01 -14.39
CA ILE A 614 2.36 19.89 -15.12
C ILE A 614 3.72 19.21 -15.15
N VAL A 615 4.29 19.01 -16.33
CA VAL A 615 5.61 18.43 -16.52
C VAL A 615 6.46 19.33 -17.38
N THR A 616 7.73 19.47 -17.02
CA THR A 616 8.76 20.14 -17.81
C THR A 616 9.95 19.20 -17.94
N GLU A 617 10.42 19.05 -19.17
CA GLU A 617 11.51 18.16 -19.55
C GLU A 617 12.53 18.97 -20.34
N ALA A 618 13.81 18.68 -20.13
CA ALA A 618 14.92 19.31 -20.83
C ALA A 618 16.02 18.29 -21.04
N GLY A 619 16.71 18.35 -22.18
CA GLY A 619 17.88 17.53 -22.42
C GLY A 619 18.83 18.17 -23.42
N PHE A 620 20.12 17.94 -23.24
CA PHE A 620 21.15 18.47 -24.12
C PHE A 620 22.42 17.62 -24.11
N ARG A 621 23.09 17.60 -25.25
CA ARG A 621 24.43 17.05 -25.43
C ARG A 621 25.50 18.12 -25.17
N ILE A 622 26.61 17.72 -24.57
CA ILE A 622 27.81 18.53 -24.39
C ILE A 622 28.96 17.83 -25.12
N GLY A 623 29.63 18.54 -26.03
CA GLY A 623 30.68 17.97 -26.88
C GLY A 623 30.22 17.85 -28.33
N SER A 624 31.17 17.61 -29.24
CA SER A 624 30.96 17.60 -30.70
C SER A 624 31.22 16.20 -31.26
N ALA A 625 30.51 15.20 -30.74
CA ALA A 625 30.50 13.85 -31.31
C ALA A 625 29.49 13.79 -32.47
N GLY A 626 29.83 13.09 -33.56
CA GLY A 626 28.93 12.88 -34.70
C GLY A 626 27.86 11.80 -34.46
N VAL A 627 27.82 11.23 -33.25
CA VAL A 627 26.93 10.12 -32.87
C VAL A 627 25.49 10.61 -32.70
N ASN A 628 24.76 10.74 -33.80
CA ASN A 628 23.37 11.19 -33.81
C ASN A 628 22.38 10.09 -33.38
N THR A 629 22.83 8.84 -33.34
CA THR A 629 22.04 7.66 -32.94
C THR A 629 21.67 7.66 -31.44
N LEU A 630 22.31 8.52 -30.65
CA LEU A 630 22.04 8.77 -29.24
C LEU A 630 21.43 10.15 -28.97
N ASP A 631 21.00 10.87 -30.00
CA ASP A 631 20.29 12.14 -29.84
C ASP A 631 18.90 11.94 -29.21
N PHE A 632 18.20 13.04 -28.92
CA PHE A 632 16.86 12.98 -28.36
C PHE A 632 15.82 12.77 -29.44
N PHE A 633 14.95 11.78 -29.23
CA PHE A 633 13.91 11.41 -30.19
C PHE A 633 12.53 11.62 -29.59
N LEU A 634 11.78 12.59 -30.10
CA LEU A 634 10.46 12.95 -29.59
C LEU A 634 9.34 12.36 -30.46
N GLY A 635 8.30 11.84 -29.81
CA GLY A 635 7.11 11.32 -30.47
C GLY A 635 6.45 10.16 -29.72
N GLY A 636 5.22 9.82 -30.09
CA GLY A 636 4.48 8.70 -29.51
C GLY A 636 4.01 8.92 -28.07
N TYR A 637 3.61 7.82 -27.42
CA TYR A 637 3.11 7.81 -26.05
C TYR A 637 3.64 6.58 -25.27
N GLY A 638 4.03 6.78 -24.01
CA GLY A 638 4.45 5.69 -23.13
C GLY A 638 5.28 6.14 -21.92
N ASN A 639 5.59 5.21 -21.01
CA ASN A 639 6.24 5.50 -19.72
C ASN A 639 7.52 4.69 -19.44
N ASN A 640 7.98 3.81 -20.34
CA ASN A 640 9.20 3.00 -20.15
C ASN A 640 10.06 2.95 -21.42
N LEU A 641 10.36 4.13 -21.96
CA LEU A 641 11.25 4.26 -23.12
C LEU A 641 12.72 4.11 -22.69
N ILE A 642 13.56 3.69 -23.63
CA ILE A 642 15.00 3.52 -23.41
C ILE A 642 15.78 4.73 -23.94
N ASN A 643 17.04 4.86 -23.53
CA ASN A 643 17.95 5.88 -24.05
C ASN A 643 17.31 7.28 -24.00
N ASN A 644 17.26 7.98 -25.13
CA ASN A 644 16.81 9.37 -25.22
C ASN A 644 15.49 9.54 -25.99
N PHE A 645 14.66 8.49 -26.01
CA PHE A 645 13.31 8.56 -26.52
C PHE A 645 12.37 9.25 -25.51
N VAL A 646 11.62 10.25 -25.98
CA VAL A 646 10.78 11.13 -25.16
C VAL A 646 9.36 11.18 -25.75
N PRO A 647 8.30 10.86 -24.97
CA PRO A 647 6.93 10.88 -25.48
C PRO A 647 6.49 12.29 -25.92
N PHE A 648 5.78 12.41 -27.05
CA PHE A 648 5.27 13.68 -27.53
C PHE A 648 3.98 13.51 -28.36
N TYR A 649 2.86 14.01 -27.83
CA TYR A 649 1.54 14.00 -28.48
C TYR A 649 1.53 14.66 -29.85
N GLY A 650 0.70 14.14 -30.76
CA GLY A 650 0.51 14.67 -32.11
C GLY A 650 1.49 14.13 -33.15
N TYR A 651 2.53 13.42 -32.71
CA TYR A 651 3.59 12.87 -33.56
C TYR A 651 3.70 11.36 -33.33
N ASP A 652 4.02 10.61 -34.38
CA ASP A 652 4.26 9.16 -34.31
C ASP A 652 5.55 8.88 -33.50
N PHE A 653 5.82 7.64 -33.13
CA PHE A 653 7.09 7.31 -32.45
C PHE A 653 8.28 7.68 -33.36
N ILE A 654 9.35 8.22 -32.76
CA ILE A 654 10.60 8.56 -33.47
C ILE A 654 10.35 9.53 -34.65
N SER A 655 9.70 10.66 -34.37
CA SER A 655 9.34 11.64 -35.42
C SER A 655 10.20 12.89 -35.44
N LEU A 656 10.69 13.34 -34.28
CA LEU A 656 11.51 14.54 -34.14
C LEU A 656 12.86 14.14 -33.55
N SER A 657 13.95 14.75 -34.01
CA SER A 657 15.30 14.50 -33.48
C SER A 657 16.09 15.79 -33.25
N GLY A 658 17.03 15.73 -32.31
CA GLY A 658 18.02 16.77 -32.09
C GLY A 658 18.92 16.49 -30.89
N ASP A 659 20.09 17.12 -30.86
CA ASP A 659 21.03 17.00 -29.74
C ASP A 659 20.58 17.72 -28.46
N SER A 660 19.51 18.51 -28.56
CA SER A 660 18.92 19.24 -27.46
C SER A 660 17.41 19.43 -27.64
N TYR A 661 16.69 19.48 -26.51
CA TYR A 661 15.26 19.77 -26.49
C TYR A 661 14.83 20.41 -25.17
N ILE A 662 13.74 21.18 -25.23
CA ILE A 662 12.95 21.60 -24.06
C ILE A 662 11.48 21.33 -24.35
N LYS A 663 10.77 20.76 -23.37
CA LYS A 663 9.38 20.32 -23.51
C LYS A 663 8.58 20.70 -22.27
N GLY A 664 7.36 21.17 -22.48
CA GLY A 664 6.34 21.36 -21.45
C GLY A 664 5.11 20.49 -21.75
N LEU A 665 4.49 19.95 -20.72
CA LEU A 665 3.26 19.17 -20.79
C LEU A 665 2.30 19.63 -19.69
N LEU A 666 1.04 19.86 -20.06
CA LEU A 666 -0.07 20.14 -19.17
C LEU A 666 -1.17 19.12 -19.42
N GLU A 667 -1.62 18.44 -18.37
CA GLU A 667 -2.74 17.51 -18.43
C GLU A 667 -3.78 17.82 -17.36
N PHE A 668 -5.04 17.68 -17.76
CA PHE A 668 -6.19 17.70 -16.90
C PHE A 668 -6.82 16.33 -16.92
N ASP A 669 -6.99 15.72 -15.75
CA ASP A 669 -7.60 14.41 -15.60
C ASP A 669 -8.87 14.55 -14.74
N TYR A 670 -9.99 14.05 -15.28
CA TYR A 670 -11.28 14.02 -14.61
C TYR A 670 -11.75 12.58 -14.40
N GLU A 671 -11.84 12.18 -13.14
CA GLU A 671 -12.33 10.86 -12.72
C GLU A 671 -13.87 10.84 -12.76
N ILE A 672 -14.47 10.45 -13.88
CA ILE A 672 -15.93 10.44 -14.08
C ILE A 672 -16.58 9.40 -13.14
N PHE A 673 -16.03 8.19 -13.15
CA PHE A 673 -16.40 7.08 -12.27
C PHE A 673 -15.14 6.56 -11.60
N ARG A 674 -15.30 5.84 -10.49
CA ARG A 674 -14.15 5.27 -9.75
C ARG A 674 -13.20 4.56 -10.71
N LYS A 675 -11.90 4.96 -10.74
CA LYS A 675 -10.85 4.42 -11.63
C LYS A 675 -11.02 4.68 -13.14
N ASN A 676 -11.92 5.56 -13.56
CA ASN A 676 -12.17 5.88 -14.98
C ASN A 676 -11.89 7.36 -15.22
N HIS A 677 -10.94 7.64 -16.11
CA HIS A 677 -10.27 8.92 -16.28
C HIS A 677 -10.51 9.46 -17.68
N VAL A 678 -10.96 10.72 -17.79
CA VAL A 678 -10.94 11.46 -19.05
C VAL A 678 -9.82 12.49 -18.97
N ILE A 679 -8.88 12.40 -19.90
CA ILE A 679 -7.63 13.16 -19.88
C ILE A 679 -7.59 14.12 -21.05
N LEU A 680 -7.38 15.40 -20.77
CA LEU A 680 -7.08 16.42 -21.77
C LEU A 680 -5.62 16.84 -21.59
N GLY A 681 -4.80 16.64 -22.62
CA GLY A 681 -3.38 16.95 -22.60
C GLY A 681 -3.00 17.98 -23.66
N ALA A 682 -2.02 18.81 -23.36
CA ALA A 682 -1.35 19.68 -24.32
C ALA A 682 0.15 19.71 -24.02
N ASN A 683 0.98 19.54 -25.03
CA ASN A 683 2.42 19.67 -24.92
C ASN A 683 2.97 20.64 -25.96
N ILE A 684 4.13 21.20 -25.61
CA ILE A 684 4.90 22.13 -26.43
C ILE A 684 6.36 21.74 -26.35
N ALA A 685 7.12 21.90 -27.43
CA ALA A 685 8.56 21.65 -27.42
C ALA A 685 9.32 22.48 -28.46
N ASN A 686 10.58 22.76 -28.14
CA ASN A 686 11.62 23.07 -29.12
C ASN A 686 12.59 21.89 -29.14
N VAL A 687 12.89 21.39 -30.33
CA VAL A 687 13.83 20.28 -30.57
C VAL A 687 14.74 20.68 -31.70
N GLY A 688 16.04 20.48 -31.53
CA GLY A 688 17.01 20.84 -32.56
C GLY A 688 18.44 20.67 -32.08
N ASN A 689 19.36 21.20 -32.87
CA ASN A 689 20.79 21.12 -32.57
C ASN A 689 21.26 22.42 -31.94
N ASN A 690 22.02 22.32 -30.84
CA ASN A 690 22.62 23.45 -30.14
C ASN A 690 21.61 24.50 -29.59
N LEU A 691 20.38 24.09 -29.23
CA LEU A 691 19.32 25.02 -28.79
C LEU A 691 19.74 25.92 -27.61
N TYR A 692 20.50 25.38 -26.66
CA TYR A 692 20.91 26.10 -25.45
C TYR A 692 22.04 27.09 -25.70
N SER A 693 22.92 26.81 -26.67
CA SER A 693 24.03 27.69 -27.04
C SER A 693 23.62 28.72 -28.09
N SER A 694 22.64 28.40 -28.96
CA SER A 694 22.03 29.36 -29.90
C SER A 694 21.07 30.34 -29.21
N GLY A 695 20.55 29.98 -28.04
CA GLY A 695 19.54 30.77 -27.31
C GLY A 695 18.11 30.54 -27.80
N GLU A 696 17.91 29.64 -28.78
CA GLU A 696 16.61 29.32 -29.36
C GLU A 696 15.71 28.54 -28.39
N TRP A 697 16.24 28.03 -27.28
CA TRP A 697 15.41 27.44 -26.23
C TRP A 697 14.42 28.42 -25.56
N PHE A 698 14.60 29.73 -25.75
CA PHE A 698 13.63 30.78 -25.35
C PHE A 698 12.71 31.26 -26.48
N SER A 699 12.80 30.68 -27.69
CA SER A 699 11.90 31.04 -28.78
C SER A 699 10.47 30.58 -28.50
N LEU A 700 9.54 30.99 -29.36
CA LEU A 700 8.20 30.40 -29.35
C LEU A 700 8.31 28.90 -29.67
N PRO A 701 7.45 28.06 -29.07
CA PRO A 701 7.46 26.63 -29.36
C PRO A 701 7.30 26.30 -30.85
N ASP A 702 8.22 25.52 -31.40
CA ASP A 702 8.20 25.06 -32.80
C ASP A 702 7.25 23.89 -33.01
N PHE A 703 7.04 23.07 -31.97
CA PHE A 703 6.20 21.88 -32.03
C PHE A 703 5.13 21.90 -30.94
N THR A 704 3.89 21.60 -31.32
CA THR A 704 2.77 21.48 -30.37
C THR A 704 1.96 20.21 -30.61
N GLY A 705 1.36 19.69 -29.54
CA GLY A 705 0.53 18.51 -29.58
C GLY A 705 -0.60 18.57 -28.56
N TYR A 706 -1.76 18.07 -28.96
CA TYR A 706 -2.96 18.00 -28.13
C TYR A 706 -3.43 16.56 -28.03
N ALA A 707 -3.98 16.18 -26.88
CA ALA A 707 -4.50 14.85 -26.63
C ALA A 707 -5.87 14.90 -25.94
N LEU A 708 -6.79 14.06 -26.40
CA LEU A 708 -8.00 13.68 -25.68
C LEU A 708 -7.92 12.17 -25.44
N GLY A 709 -7.88 11.79 -24.16
CA GLY A 709 -7.69 10.41 -23.74
C GLY A 709 -8.78 9.90 -22.81
N TYR A 710 -8.90 8.58 -22.77
CA TYR A 710 -9.67 7.85 -21.79
C TYR A 710 -8.80 6.76 -21.18
N GLY A 711 -8.74 6.71 -19.85
CA GLY A 711 -7.94 5.76 -19.08
C GLY A 711 -8.79 4.99 -18.07
N ILE A 712 -8.48 3.71 -17.87
CA ILE A 712 -9.07 2.89 -16.80
C ILE A 712 -7.94 2.21 -16.02
N ASP A 713 -7.95 2.34 -14.69
CA ASP A 713 -7.07 1.57 -13.81
C ASP A 713 -7.66 0.17 -13.53
N THR A 714 -7.04 -0.87 -14.09
CA THR A 714 -7.49 -2.27 -13.98
C THR A 714 -6.50 -3.12 -13.17
N PHE A 715 -6.93 -4.33 -12.77
CA PHE A 715 -6.03 -5.26 -12.05
C PHE A 715 -4.84 -5.75 -12.89
N MET A 716 -4.95 -5.69 -14.23
CA MET A 716 -3.88 -6.08 -15.16
C MET A 716 -2.96 -4.92 -15.53
N GLY A 717 -3.18 -3.74 -14.95
CA GLY A 717 -2.51 -2.48 -15.30
C GLY A 717 -3.48 -1.47 -15.94
N PRO A 718 -3.01 -0.24 -16.23
CA PRO A 718 -3.81 0.77 -16.91
C PRO A 718 -4.18 0.35 -18.33
N LEU A 719 -5.41 0.68 -18.75
CA LEU A 719 -5.83 0.69 -20.14
C LEU A 719 -6.00 2.14 -20.55
N GLU A 720 -5.32 2.57 -21.62
CA GLU A 720 -5.39 3.95 -22.10
C GLU A 720 -5.63 3.98 -23.61
N LEU A 721 -6.53 4.86 -24.03
CA LEU A 721 -6.78 5.22 -25.42
C LEU A 721 -6.67 6.73 -25.55
N LYS A 722 -5.78 7.21 -26.43
CA LYS A 722 -5.57 8.64 -26.66
C LYS A 722 -5.69 8.99 -28.13
N TYR A 723 -6.56 9.94 -28.45
CA TYR A 723 -6.55 10.63 -29.73
C TYR A 723 -5.66 11.85 -29.61
N THR A 724 -4.68 11.99 -30.49
CA THR A 724 -3.75 13.12 -30.47
C THR A 724 -3.70 13.83 -31.81
N TYR A 725 -3.37 15.12 -31.80
CA TYR A 725 -3.32 15.97 -32.98
C TYR A 725 -2.22 17.01 -32.84
N SER A 726 -1.51 17.29 -33.93
CA SER A 726 -0.57 18.42 -34.04
C SER A 726 -1.01 19.38 -35.16
N PRO A 727 -1.13 20.68 -34.87
CA PRO A 727 -1.42 21.70 -35.88
C PRO A 727 -0.34 21.84 -36.97
N GLU A 728 0.93 21.61 -36.63
CA GLU A 728 2.07 21.83 -37.52
C GLU A 728 2.12 20.76 -38.62
N VAL A 729 1.95 19.49 -38.25
CA VAL A 729 1.91 18.38 -39.23
C VAL A 729 0.51 18.12 -39.80
N LYS A 730 -0.54 18.73 -39.22
CA LYS A 730 -1.96 18.56 -39.62
C LYS A 730 -2.40 17.10 -39.66
N ALA A 731 -1.83 16.29 -38.76
CA ALA A 731 -2.08 14.87 -38.65
C ALA A 731 -2.60 14.53 -37.26
N SER A 732 -3.36 13.44 -37.17
CA SER A 732 -3.83 12.89 -35.90
C SER A 732 -3.37 11.45 -35.75
N GLN A 733 -3.02 11.07 -34.52
CA GLN A 733 -2.61 9.73 -34.16
C GLN A 733 -3.55 9.17 -33.08
N TRP A 734 -3.81 7.87 -33.15
CA TRP A 734 -4.41 7.14 -32.04
C TRP A 734 -3.29 6.38 -31.33
N PHE A 735 -3.31 6.39 -29.99
CA PHE A 735 -2.45 5.54 -29.18
C PHE A 735 -3.31 4.67 -28.29
N PHE A 736 -3.05 3.38 -28.32
CA PHE A 736 -3.65 2.42 -27.40
C PHE A 736 -2.57 1.69 -26.59
N SER A 737 -2.73 1.65 -25.27
CA SER A 737 -1.90 0.85 -24.38
C SER A 737 -2.72 0.08 -23.37
N LEU A 738 -2.28 -1.14 -23.06
CA LEU A 738 -2.92 -2.00 -22.06
C LEU A 738 -1.85 -2.68 -21.21
N GLY A 739 -1.99 -2.56 -19.90
CA GLY A 739 -1.19 -3.31 -18.94
C GLY A 739 -0.03 -2.53 -18.34
N PHE A 740 0.88 -3.24 -17.71
CA PHE A 740 1.99 -2.62 -16.98
C PHE A 740 3.17 -2.35 -17.90
N TRP A 741 3.78 -1.17 -17.75
CA TRP A 741 4.99 -0.84 -18.49
C TRP A 741 6.21 -1.53 -17.85
N PHE A 742 6.77 -2.50 -18.56
CA PHE A 742 8.00 -3.23 -18.21
C PHE A 742 8.98 -3.32 -19.38
#